data_AF-A1WZD0-F1
#
_entry.id   AF-A1WZD0-F1
#
_cell.length_a   1.000
_cell.length_b   1.000
_cell.length_c   1.000
_cell.angle_alpha   90.00
_cell.angle_beta   90.00
_cell.angle_gamma   90.00
#
_symmetry.space_group_name_H-M   'P 1'
#
loop_
_entity.id
_entity.type
_entity.pdbx_description
1 polymer ?
#
loop_
_entity_poly.entity_id
_entity_poly.type
_entity_poly.pdbx_seq_one_letter_code
_entity_poly.pdbx_strand_id
1 'polypeptide(L)'
;MSRLPRPHALLTASAAAALMASGCAALDEEYEAALLLSDLGAEGHEKTRLQDRGGDPEVTSVRYDKGQGEREADLYRPDGEARGNLVLIHGLTEQGKDDRRLVEMAESLTRVGYRVLVPEVEELRELRWGPENRDDVADAVRHMANREASRGLPLGVSTLSLMSGPVLLATADDELRRRVEFVALIGGYYDIEAWLRYVTTGHDPLADARDDPEPRPESRWVLLQALAARVDEDDREWMQRIAERRLDDPEADITAERAALGEEAAALVDLLVNDDPEAFDDDLAEIPAAYREALDELDPSRHDWSDYHPELLLIHGTNDPVVPFSHSEALEAAAPDAHLYRSAGLAHVDLEGGLFDSVRLWRAASALLDVRLDPEQPLASDPGRNVYIPPRGELERTLRVGAVYNDDEIQIRYEFATEAPSWYHQYWIYEVEGRGTGGEWVQYGSGGPEPDEHGLYEDRISMLLDDGDLGLDRYGGFMTAHEGMRGLTGAAESEEVEAHPHLGETLGRSDVRKYIPQSREDGDNGGADWQDVRDEAELEAMRERGEFLDLWQWRAHRSHPLGYADNGYVLEYRHSSEGRGMFTDNWDDEADQPRWMYDPDEAGFRALERDRLLDGAYDQDDLYYLSEGHATDFDPDHHWEDGDVLPQRFLQEPDGSRGAIRAAGGYEDGAWRVRLTRSLEAPEPTDSHTLEPGGVYDVAFAVHEGVGQRWHRVSLPQTLALAEEAADAPEADIVATHTEGDLDDADVEWTEVGLIYPGQMTWDWLTDRSPAGHPGAGHVIGGERAIGDEHRLPRLQDYLLYEERRRIDQQD
;
A
#
# COMPACT_ATOMS: atom_id res chain seq x y z
N MET A 1 0.63 49.91 -29.32
CA MET A 1 0.23 49.66 -27.93
C MET A 1 -0.65 48.41 -27.91
N SER A 2 -0.05 47.23 -27.95
CA SER A 2 -0.73 45.95 -27.71
C SER A 2 -0.29 45.48 -26.33
N ARG A 3 -1.27 45.25 -25.45
CA ARG A 3 -1.05 44.74 -24.10
C ARG A 3 -0.48 43.33 -24.20
N LEU A 4 0.68 43.10 -23.61
CA LEU A 4 1.18 41.76 -23.32
C LEU A 4 0.20 41.08 -22.35
N PRO A 5 -0.08 39.76 -22.50
CA PRO A 5 -0.96 39.04 -21.60
C PRO A 5 -0.32 38.91 -20.20
N ARG A 6 -1.17 38.86 -19.17
CA ARG A 6 -0.79 38.64 -17.76
C ARG A 6 -0.16 37.25 -17.57
N PRO A 7 0.77 37.08 -16.61
CA PRO A 7 1.53 35.83 -16.40
C PRO A 7 0.66 34.58 -16.22
N HIS A 8 -0.56 34.69 -15.68
CA HIS A 8 -1.49 33.56 -15.50
C HIS A 8 -1.93 32.85 -16.79
N ALA A 9 -1.90 33.51 -17.96
CA ALA A 9 -2.41 32.91 -19.21
C ALA A 9 -1.38 32.01 -19.91
N LEU A 10 -0.10 32.14 -19.56
CA LEU A 10 1.00 31.39 -20.21
C LEU A 10 1.34 30.09 -19.46
N LEU A 11 1.17 30.04 -18.13
CA LEU A 11 1.27 28.80 -17.33
C LEU A 11 0.27 27.74 -17.80
N THR A 12 -0.97 28.13 -18.10
CA THR A 12 -2.00 27.25 -18.69
C THR A 12 -1.65 26.73 -20.09
N ALA A 13 -0.81 27.43 -20.86
CA ALA A 13 -0.47 27.05 -22.23
C ALA A 13 0.73 26.09 -22.31
N SER A 14 1.65 26.14 -21.34
CA SER A 14 2.76 25.18 -21.24
C SER A 14 2.31 23.84 -20.66
N ALA A 15 1.36 23.83 -19.72
CA ALA A 15 0.67 22.61 -19.28
C ALA A 15 0.01 21.89 -20.47
N ALA A 16 -0.59 22.64 -21.41
CA ALA A 16 -1.24 22.10 -22.62
C ALA A 16 -0.31 21.36 -23.60
N ALA A 17 1.01 21.59 -23.52
CA ALA A 17 1.99 20.89 -24.37
C ALA A 17 2.57 19.62 -23.71
N ALA A 18 2.57 19.54 -22.37
CA ALA A 18 2.85 18.31 -21.62
C ALA A 18 1.62 17.37 -21.58
N LEU A 19 0.41 17.95 -21.66
CA LEU A 19 -0.92 17.30 -21.68
C LEU A 19 -1.17 16.25 -22.80
N MET A 20 -0.23 15.99 -23.71
CA MET A 20 -0.43 15.07 -24.85
C MET A 20 0.33 13.74 -24.74
N ALA A 21 0.94 13.41 -23.60
CA ALA A 21 1.76 12.19 -23.47
C ALA A 21 1.56 11.34 -22.19
N SER A 22 0.70 11.73 -21.24
CA SER A 22 0.52 11.03 -19.95
C SER A 22 -0.96 10.68 -19.71
N GLY A 23 -1.23 9.52 -19.07
CA GLY A 23 -2.58 9.10 -18.69
C GLY A 23 -3.27 10.09 -17.74
N CYS A 24 -4.59 9.99 -17.61
CA CYS A 24 -5.44 10.97 -16.92
C CYS A 24 -5.02 11.25 -15.46
N ALA A 25 -4.53 10.26 -14.72
CA ALA A 25 -4.07 10.42 -13.33
C ALA A 25 -2.78 11.25 -13.21
N ALA A 26 -1.76 10.94 -14.01
CA ALA A 26 -0.51 11.73 -14.05
C ALA A 26 -0.73 13.18 -14.50
N LEU A 27 -1.80 13.45 -15.26
CA LEU A 27 -2.18 14.81 -15.64
C LEU A 27 -2.83 15.60 -14.50
N ASP A 28 -3.47 14.92 -13.54
CA ASP A 28 -4.09 15.54 -12.38
C ASP A 28 -3.05 15.87 -11.29
N GLU A 29 -2.06 15.02 -11.06
CA GLU A 29 -0.98 15.27 -10.08
C GLU A 29 -0.08 16.44 -10.51
N GLU A 30 0.30 16.46 -11.79
CA GLU A 30 1.08 17.55 -12.37
C GLU A 30 0.35 18.89 -12.33
N TYR A 31 -0.99 18.86 -12.46
CA TYR A 31 -1.83 20.03 -12.25
C TYR A 31 -1.91 20.43 -10.77
N GLU A 32 -2.03 19.46 -9.87
CA GLU A 32 -2.04 19.66 -8.42
C GLU A 32 -0.73 20.28 -7.90
N ALA A 33 0.43 19.84 -8.39
CA ALA A 33 1.74 20.43 -8.09
C ALA A 33 1.82 21.92 -8.49
N ALA A 34 1.22 22.29 -9.63
CA ALA A 34 1.15 23.68 -10.05
C ALA A 34 0.22 24.52 -9.16
N LEU A 35 -0.86 23.93 -8.64
CA LEU A 35 -1.74 24.58 -7.67
C LEU A 35 -1.05 24.79 -6.32
N LEU A 36 -0.29 23.79 -5.84
CA LEU A 36 0.50 23.86 -4.61
C LEU A 36 1.48 25.05 -4.63
N LEU A 37 2.29 25.17 -5.68
CA LEU A 37 3.23 26.28 -5.80
C LEU A 37 2.54 27.64 -5.94
N SER A 38 1.40 27.68 -6.62
CA SER A 38 0.62 28.90 -6.72
C SER A 38 0.05 29.34 -5.36
N ASP A 39 -0.21 28.40 -4.45
CA ASP A 39 -0.69 28.67 -3.10
C ASP A 39 0.44 29.15 -2.20
N LEU A 40 1.57 28.43 -2.19
CA LEU A 40 2.77 28.79 -1.42
C LEU A 40 3.38 30.14 -1.82
N GLY A 41 3.23 30.55 -3.08
CA GLY A 41 3.72 31.83 -3.59
C GLY A 41 2.71 32.99 -3.51
N ALA A 42 1.53 32.80 -2.93
CA ALA A 42 0.47 33.81 -2.92
C ALA A 42 0.66 34.86 -1.81
N GLU A 43 0.90 36.11 -2.18
CA GLU A 43 0.90 37.24 -1.24
C GLU A 43 -0.50 37.88 -1.12
N GLY A 44 -1.28 37.55 -0.08
CA GLY A 44 -2.47 38.34 0.32
C GLY A 44 -3.81 37.60 0.40
N HIS A 45 -4.90 38.38 0.53
CA HIS A 45 -6.25 37.96 0.96
C HIS A 45 -7.18 37.34 -0.12
N GLU A 46 -6.69 37.06 -1.33
CA GLU A 46 -7.51 36.42 -2.37
C GLU A 46 -7.38 34.90 -2.30
N LYS A 47 -8.51 34.20 -2.21
CA LYS A 47 -8.52 32.72 -2.19
C LYS A 47 -7.86 32.17 -3.44
N THR A 48 -6.94 31.23 -3.25
CA THR A 48 -6.26 30.54 -4.35
C THR A 48 -7.14 29.42 -4.92
N ARG A 49 -6.81 28.92 -6.11
CA ARG A 49 -7.54 27.78 -6.70
C ARG A 49 -7.39 26.51 -5.89
N LEU A 50 -6.28 26.34 -5.17
CA LEU A 50 -6.09 25.20 -4.28
C LEU A 50 -7.05 25.31 -3.08
N GLN A 51 -7.18 26.50 -2.49
CA GLN A 51 -8.13 26.78 -1.40
C GLN A 51 -9.61 26.68 -1.81
N ASP A 52 -9.92 26.85 -3.09
CA ASP A 52 -11.27 26.63 -3.64
C ASP A 52 -11.56 25.14 -3.88
N ARG A 53 -10.52 24.32 -4.17
CA ARG A 53 -10.65 22.88 -4.49
C ARG A 53 -10.54 21.99 -3.27
N GLY A 54 -9.53 22.20 -2.43
CA GLY A 54 -9.33 21.48 -1.18
C GLY A 54 -10.08 22.21 -0.06
N GLY A 55 -10.95 21.51 0.66
CA GLY A 55 -11.62 22.06 1.84
C GLY A 55 -10.64 22.57 2.89
N ASP A 56 -11.14 23.34 3.86
CA ASP A 56 -10.29 23.90 4.92
C ASP A 56 -9.75 22.77 5.83
N PRO A 57 -8.42 22.66 6.00
CA PRO A 57 -7.82 21.66 6.88
C PRO A 57 -8.41 21.68 8.28
N GLU A 58 -8.69 20.50 8.83
CA GLU A 58 -9.00 20.38 10.26
C GLU A 58 -7.68 20.42 11.05
N VAL A 59 -7.52 21.44 11.88
CA VAL A 59 -6.33 21.60 12.73
C VAL A 59 -6.69 21.26 14.18
N THR A 60 -5.94 20.32 14.77
CA THR A 60 -6.10 19.92 16.17
C THR A 60 -4.75 19.89 16.88
N SER A 61 -4.65 20.52 18.05
CA SER A 61 -3.46 20.40 18.89
C SER A 61 -3.45 19.04 19.59
N VAL A 62 -2.33 18.33 19.49
CA VAL A 62 -2.09 17.00 20.06
C VAL A 62 -0.90 17.04 21.01
N ARG A 63 -0.86 16.08 21.95
CA ARG A 63 0.28 15.89 22.85
C ARG A 63 0.87 14.50 22.71
N TYR A 64 2.18 14.41 22.90
CA TYR A 64 2.92 13.16 22.80
C TYR A 64 4.11 13.11 23.76
N ASP A 65 4.57 11.90 24.06
CA ASP A 65 5.63 11.64 25.03
C ASP A 65 7.01 12.00 24.44
N LYS A 66 7.85 12.68 25.22
CA LYS A 66 9.28 12.97 24.95
C LYS A 66 10.18 12.36 26.03
N GLY A 67 9.96 11.10 26.42
CA GLY A 67 10.74 10.33 27.40
C GLY A 67 10.69 10.83 28.86
N GLN A 68 10.86 12.14 29.10
CA GLN A 68 10.83 12.84 30.39
C GLN A 68 9.84 14.02 30.41
N GLY A 69 8.85 14.05 29.51
CA GLY A 69 7.82 15.10 29.45
C GLY A 69 6.80 14.91 28.33
N GLU A 70 5.86 15.85 28.21
CA GLU A 70 4.95 15.93 27.06
C GLU A 70 5.40 17.04 26.11
N ARG A 71 5.26 16.81 24.81
CA ARG A 71 5.40 17.81 23.74
C ARG A 71 4.05 18.09 23.11
N GLU A 72 3.89 19.30 22.59
CA GLU A 72 2.70 19.73 21.86
C GLU A 72 3.00 19.77 20.36
N ALA A 73 2.01 19.46 19.53
CA ALA A 73 2.08 19.61 18.08
C ALA A 73 0.72 20.01 17.55
N ASP A 74 0.68 20.66 16.39
CA ASP A 74 -0.55 20.80 15.62
C ASP A 74 -0.61 19.73 14.55
N LEU A 75 -1.77 19.06 14.48
CA LEU A 75 -2.07 18.03 13.50
C LEU A 75 -3.11 18.56 12.52
N TYR A 76 -2.69 18.72 11.27
CA TYR A 76 -3.49 19.15 10.14
C TYR A 76 -4.01 17.92 9.40
N ARG A 77 -5.33 17.85 9.19
CA ARG A 77 -5.99 16.76 8.46
C ARG A 77 -6.67 17.27 7.19
N PRO A 78 -6.53 16.55 6.06
CA PRO A 78 -7.21 16.92 4.82
C PRO A 78 -8.73 16.80 4.96
N ASP A 79 -9.46 17.55 4.14
CA ASP A 79 -10.88 17.34 3.91
C ASP A 79 -11.06 16.08 3.02
N GLY A 80 -11.03 14.90 3.64
CA GLY A 80 -11.03 13.60 2.98
C GLY A 80 -10.00 12.61 3.57
N GLU A 81 -9.70 11.55 2.84
CA GLU A 81 -8.66 10.60 3.23
C GLU A 81 -7.26 11.17 2.97
N ALA A 82 -6.34 10.94 3.91
CA ALA A 82 -4.94 11.31 3.74
C ALA A 82 -4.26 10.31 2.79
N ARG A 83 -3.46 10.85 1.87
CA ARG A 83 -2.67 10.10 0.90
C ARG A 83 -1.21 9.93 1.33
N GLY A 84 -0.76 10.69 2.31
CA GLY A 84 0.57 10.60 2.91
C GLY A 84 0.62 11.25 4.28
N ASN A 85 1.66 10.95 5.04
CA ASN A 85 1.97 11.57 6.32
C ASN A 85 3.24 12.42 6.18
N LEU A 86 3.25 13.59 6.82
CA LEU A 86 4.42 14.46 6.85
C LEU A 86 4.64 15.01 8.24
N VAL A 87 5.85 14.86 8.77
CA VAL A 87 6.30 15.63 9.93
C VAL A 87 7.04 16.86 9.43
N LEU A 88 6.52 18.04 9.72
CA LEU A 88 7.06 19.30 9.27
C LEU A 88 7.69 20.05 10.45
N ILE A 89 9.02 20.11 10.48
CA ILE A 89 9.80 20.72 11.55
C ILE A 89 10.07 22.18 11.23
N HIS A 90 9.85 23.07 12.21
CA HIS A 90 10.12 24.50 12.05
C HIS A 90 11.61 24.82 12.20
N GLY A 91 12.05 25.92 11.60
CA GLY A 91 13.40 26.46 11.81
C GLY A 91 13.55 27.23 13.13
N LEU A 92 14.68 27.93 13.31
CA LEU A 92 14.91 28.82 14.45
C LEU A 92 14.04 30.08 14.30
N THR A 93 12.92 30.12 15.00
CA THR A 93 11.97 31.25 15.01
C THR A 93 11.27 31.31 16.35
N GLU A 94 11.15 32.51 16.93
CA GLU A 94 10.48 32.72 18.22
C GLU A 94 8.99 32.32 18.19
N GLN A 95 8.40 32.30 16.98
CA GLN A 95 7.01 31.89 16.74
C GLN A 95 6.84 30.35 16.74
N GLY A 96 7.92 29.58 16.65
CA GLY A 96 7.91 28.12 16.65
C GLY A 96 6.98 27.52 15.61
N LYS A 97 6.15 26.55 16.04
CA LYS A 97 5.10 25.95 15.20
C LYS A 97 4.04 26.94 14.69
N ASP A 98 3.92 28.11 15.32
CA ASP A 98 2.94 29.14 14.97
C ASP A 98 3.51 30.18 13.98
N ASP A 99 4.73 29.99 13.44
CA ASP A 99 5.26 30.86 12.39
C ASP A 99 4.33 30.86 11.17
N ARG A 100 3.91 32.05 10.76
CA ARG A 100 2.90 32.21 9.71
C ARG A 100 3.25 31.46 8.42
N ARG A 101 4.52 31.48 7.99
CA ARG A 101 4.93 30.81 6.73
C ARG A 101 4.83 29.29 6.85
N LEU A 102 5.13 28.77 8.04
CA LEU A 102 5.03 27.34 8.34
C LEU A 102 3.59 26.87 8.39
N VAL A 103 2.70 27.64 9.02
CA VAL A 103 1.26 27.37 9.07
C VAL A 103 0.67 27.37 7.66
N GLU A 104 0.98 28.39 6.85
CA GLU A 104 0.54 28.45 5.45
C GLU A 104 1.04 27.23 4.66
N MET A 105 2.30 26.82 4.84
CA MET A 105 2.85 25.62 4.19
C MET A 105 2.16 24.33 4.65
N ALA A 106 1.91 24.17 5.95
CA ALA A 106 1.20 23.00 6.50
C ALA A 106 -0.22 22.90 5.94
N GLU A 107 -0.95 24.02 5.87
CA GLU A 107 -2.28 24.07 5.27
C GLU A 107 -2.26 23.69 3.78
N SER A 108 -1.33 24.24 2.99
CA SER A 108 -1.22 23.92 1.56
C SER A 108 -0.90 22.45 1.32
N LEU A 109 0.04 21.88 2.09
CA LEU A 109 0.41 20.46 2.02
C LEU A 109 -0.77 19.57 2.43
N THR A 110 -1.56 20.00 3.41
CA THR A 110 -2.77 19.28 3.78
C THR A 110 -3.86 19.33 2.72
N ARG A 111 -4.01 20.43 1.97
CA ARG A 111 -4.96 20.50 0.85
C ARG A 111 -4.61 19.58 -0.31
N VAL A 112 -3.34 19.22 -0.46
CA VAL A 112 -2.86 18.20 -1.41
C VAL A 112 -2.73 16.82 -0.75
N GLY A 113 -3.56 16.51 0.26
CA GLY A 113 -3.72 15.15 0.76
C GLY A 113 -2.70 14.67 1.80
N TYR A 114 -1.77 15.51 2.27
CA TYR A 114 -0.93 15.14 3.40
C TYR A 114 -1.64 15.33 4.75
N ARG A 115 -1.48 14.36 5.64
CA ARG A 115 -1.64 14.62 7.07
C ARG A 115 -0.34 15.20 7.62
N VAL A 116 -0.38 16.44 8.07
CA VAL A 116 0.84 17.16 8.49
C VAL A 116 0.86 17.29 10.01
N LEU A 117 1.94 16.86 10.64
CA LEU A 117 2.24 17.08 12.05
C LEU A 117 3.32 18.16 12.17
N VAL A 118 3.01 19.26 12.86
CA VAL A 118 3.94 20.35 13.14
C VAL A 118 4.24 20.37 14.64
N PRO A 119 5.35 19.78 15.10
CA PRO A 119 5.69 19.78 16.52
C PRO A 119 6.19 21.14 17.00
N GLU A 120 5.89 21.47 18.25
CA GLU A 120 6.55 22.56 18.96
C GLU A 120 7.90 22.07 19.51
N VAL A 121 8.98 22.70 19.04
CA VAL A 121 10.33 22.48 19.57
C VAL A 121 10.72 23.74 20.35
N GLU A 122 10.43 23.73 21.65
CA GLU A 122 10.62 24.89 22.55
C GLU A 122 12.04 25.46 22.48
N GLU A 123 13.05 24.59 22.35
CA GLU A 123 14.44 24.98 22.22
C GLU A 123 14.66 25.90 21.00
N LEU A 124 14.04 25.62 19.86
CA LEU A 124 14.16 26.44 18.65
C LEU A 124 13.45 27.80 18.76
N ARG A 125 12.40 27.91 19.60
CA ARG A 125 11.75 29.20 19.93
C ARG A 125 12.64 30.10 20.77
N GLU A 126 13.43 29.49 21.64
CA GLU A 126 14.45 30.18 22.44
C GLU A 126 15.75 30.40 21.65
N LEU A 127 15.73 30.21 20.33
CA LEU A 127 16.88 30.29 19.43
C LEU A 127 18.02 29.33 19.82
N ARG A 128 17.71 28.20 20.45
CA ARG A 128 18.68 27.16 20.82
C ARG A 128 18.63 26.02 19.82
N TRP A 129 19.78 25.68 19.27
CA TRP A 129 19.94 24.63 18.27
C TRP A 129 21.15 23.75 18.58
N GLY A 130 20.99 22.44 18.68
CA GLY A 130 22.05 21.51 19.10
C GLY A 130 21.69 20.03 18.90
N PRO A 131 22.59 19.10 19.28
CA PRO A 131 22.40 17.66 19.11
C PRO A 131 21.10 17.13 19.73
N GLU A 132 20.62 17.76 20.80
CA GLU A 132 19.36 17.42 21.47
C GLU A 132 18.13 17.47 20.54
N ASN A 133 18.19 18.25 19.45
CA ASN A 133 17.09 18.36 18.51
C ASN A 133 16.91 17.12 17.64
N ARG A 134 17.89 16.21 17.58
CA ARG A 134 17.73 14.88 16.95
C ARG A 134 16.63 14.07 17.65
N ASP A 135 16.61 14.11 18.98
CA ASP A 135 15.60 13.40 19.77
C ASP A 135 14.21 14.02 19.57
N ASP A 136 14.12 15.36 19.43
CA ASP A 136 12.85 16.04 19.12
C ASP A 136 12.26 15.57 17.78
N VAL A 137 13.11 15.44 16.74
CA VAL A 137 12.69 14.89 15.44
C VAL A 137 12.23 13.45 15.61
N ALA A 138 13.04 12.63 16.29
CA ALA A 138 12.76 11.22 16.45
C ALA A 138 11.42 10.97 17.16
N ASP A 139 11.13 11.73 18.22
CA ASP A 139 9.89 11.61 18.98
C ASP A 139 8.66 12.06 18.17
N ALA A 140 8.79 13.11 17.36
CA ALA A 140 7.71 13.55 16.47
C ALA A 140 7.41 12.49 15.40
N VAL A 141 8.45 11.90 14.78
CA VAL A 141 8.31 10.83 13.79
C VAL A 141 7.69 9.58 14.42
N ARG A 142 8.14 9.15 15.60
CA ARG A 142 7.53 8.04 16.35
C ARG A 142 6.07 8.31 16.67
N HIS A 143 5.75 9.52 17.11
CA HIS A 143 4.38 9.91 17.38
C HIS A 143 3.53 9.73 16.13
N MET A 144 3.95 10.28 15.00
CA MET A 144 3.21 10.21 13.74
C MET A 144 3.05 8.77 13.24
N ALA A 145 4.14 7.98 13.23
CA ALA A 145 4.16 6.60 12.74
C ALA A 145 3.26 5.66 13.57
N ASN A 146 3.15 5.89 14.89
CA ASN A 146 2.38 5.01 15.77
C ASN A 146 0.86 5.29 15.75
N ARG A 147 0.40 6.33 15.03
CA ARG A 147 -1.03 6.65 14.91
C ARG A 147 -1.72 5.66 13.99
N GLU A 148 -2.87 5.16 14.41
CA GLU A 148 -3.68 4.24 13.59
C GLU A 148 -4.03 4.82 12.22
N ALA A 149 -4.43 6.09 12.17
CA ALA A 149 -4.78 6.76 10.92
C ALA A 149 -3.58 6.98 9.97
N SER A 150 -2.35 6.88 10.47
CA SER A 150 -1.11 7.03 9.69
C SER A 150 -0.62 5.71 9.09
N ARG A 151 -1.14 4.56 9.56
CA ARG A 151 -0.60 3.25 9.17
C ARG A 151 -0.71 3.02 7.67
N GLY A 152 0.36 2.47 7.11
CA GLY A 152 0.53 2.12 5.71
C GLY A 152 0.36 3.26 4.70
N LEU A 153 0.35 4.51 5.15
CA LEU A 153 0.59 5.67 4.29
C LEU A 153 2.08 6.03 4.36
N PRO A 154 2.71 6.45 3.25
CA PRO A 154 4.05 6.99 3.21
C PRO A 154 4.27 8.04 4.29
N LEU A 155 5.42 7.98 4.96
CA LEU A 155 5.77 8.93 6.01
C LEU A 155 7.03 9.68 5.61
N GLY A 156 6.89 10.98 5.42
CA GLY A 156 8.00 11.89 5.17
C GLY A 156 8.35 12.76 6.37
N VAL A 157 9.56 13.32 6.32
CA VAL A 157 9.98 14.42 7.19
C VAL A 157 10.43 15.59 6.33
N SER A 158 9.95 16.80 6.61
CA SER A 158 10.43 18.01 5.94
C SER A 158 10.86 19.06 6.94
N THR A 159 11.88 19.82 6.57
CA THR A 159 12.43 20.89 7.41
C THR A 159 13.07 21.98 6.57
N LEU A 160 13.32 23.11 7.22
CA LEU A 160 13.96 24.28 6.64
C LEU A 160 15.31 24.54 7.33
N SER A 161 16.30 24.97 6.55
CA SER A 161 17.55 25.58 7.05
C SER A 161 18.31 24.66 8.04
N LEU A 162 18.71 25.18 9.21
CA LEU A 162 19.57 24.53 10.20
C LEU A 162 19.05 23.23 10.81
N MET A 163 17.74 22.97 10.73
CA MET A 163 17.20 21.69 11.20
C MET A 163 17.47 20.52 10.25
N SER A 164 18.05 20.77 9.07
CA SER A 164 18.41 19.74 8.09
C SER A 164 19.39 18.70 8.67
N GLY A 165 20.41 19.12 9.43
CA GLY A 165 21.34 18.19 10.05
C GLY A 165 20.69 17.26 11.08
N PRO A 166 20.01 17.80 12.12
CA PRO A 166 19.26 16.98 13.08
C PRO A 166 18.26 16.03 12.44
N VAL A 167 17.53 16.47 11.40
CA VAL A 167 16.59 15.61 10.66
C VAL A 167 17.32 14.46 9.98
N LEU A 168 18.34 14.77 9.17
CA LEU A 168 19.14 13.76 8.46
C LEU A 168 19.73 12.71 9.41
N LEU A 169 20.30 13.16 10.53
CA LEU A 169 20.93 12.28 11.51
C LEU A 169 19.91 11.46 12.32
N ALA A 170 18.72 11.99 12.58
CA ALA A 170 17.64 11.25 13.22
C ALA A 170 17.05 10.18 12.29
N THR A 171 16.83 10.51 11.01
CA THR A 171 16.24 9.56 10.04
C THR A 171 17.24 8.53 9.53
N ALA A 172 18.54 8.73 9.76
CA ALA A 172 19.57 7.72 9.53
C ALA A 172 19.58 6.61 10.60
N ASP A 173 18.95 6.82 11.77
CA ASP A 173 18.88 5.80 12.82
C ASP A 173 18.10 4.56 12.36
N ASP A 174 18.60 3.37 12.70
CA ASP A 174 18.01 2.07 12.32
C ASP A 174 16.50 1.97 12.58
N GLU A 175 16.02 2.57 13.66
CA GLU A 175 14.60 2.58 14.01
C GLU A 175 13.76 3.37 12.99
N LEU A 176 14.21 4.58 12.62
CA LEU A 176 13.44 5.52 11.81
C LEU A 176 13.71 5.35 10.32
N ARG A 177 14.92 4.93 9.95
CA ARG A 177 15.32 4.65 8.57
C ARG A 177 14.39 3.66 7.86
N ARG A 178 13.74 2.77 8.61
CA ARG A 178 12.76 1.79 8.09
C ARG A 178 11.30 2.27 8.09
N ARG A 179 11.04 3.44 8.67
CA ARG A 179 9.68 4.00 8.86
C ARG A 179 9.45 5.26 8.04
N VAL A 180 10.51 5.95 7.66
CA VAL A 180 10.47 7.18 6.87
C VAL A 180 10.76 6.81 5.42
N GLU A 181 9.85 7.15 4.52
CA GLU A 181 10.00 6.87 3.09
C GLU A 181 10.78 7.98 2.37
N PHE A 182 10.65 9.24 2.81
CA PHE A 182 11.37 10.36 2.21
C PHE A 182 11.71 11.47 3.22
N VAL A 183 12.74 12.25 2.90
CA VAL A 183 13.12 13.47 3.62
C VAL A 183 13.27 14.62 2.63
N ALA A 184 12.54 15.70 2.86
CA ALA A 184 12.57 16.90 2.02
C ALA A 184 13.24 18.08 2.75
N LEU A 185 14.42 18.48 2.27
CA LEU A 185 15.24 19.54 2.87
C LEU A 185 15.19 20.80 2.04
N ILE A 186 14.90 21.94 2.67
CA ILE A 186 14.84 23.25 2.02
C ILE A 186 15.97 24.15 2.54
N GLY A 187 16.97 24.44 1.71
CA GLY A 187 18.08 25.35 2.04
C GLY A 187 18.98 24.86 3.20
N GLY A 188 19.22 23.54 3.28
CA GLY A 188 19.95 22.89 4.37
C GLY A 188 21.46 22.79 4.18
N TYR A 189 22.21 22.69 5.29
CA TYR A 189 23.65 22.42 5.28
C TYR A 189 23.96 20.92 5.27
N TYR A 190 25.14 20.55 4.78
CA TYR A 190 25.68 19.18 4.79
C TYR A 190 26.98 19.03 5.59
N ASP A 191 27.82 20.07 5.56
CA ASP A 191 29.11 20.11 6.25
C ASP A 191 29.09 21.37 7.14
N ILE A 192 29.09 21.16 8.45
CA ILE A 192 28.91 22.27 9.40
C ILE A 192 30.13 23.20 9.42
N GLU A 193 31.34 22.66 9.24
CA GLU A 193 32.58 23.44 9.28
C GLU A 193 32.72 24.30 8.01
N ALA A 194 32.39 23.73 6.87
CA ALA A 194 32.33 24.46 5.61
C ALA A 194 31.29 25.59 5.66
N TRP A 195 30.11 25.32 6.23
CA TRP A 195 29.07 26.34 6.40
C TRP A 195 29.53 27.46 7.34
N LEU A 196 30.15 27.12 8.47
CA LEU A 196 30.71 28.12 9.40
C LEU A 196 31.78 28.97 8.73
N ARG A 197 32.68 28.37 7.94
CA ARG A 197 33.72 29.08 7.18
C ARG A 197 33.12 30.06 6.19
N TYR A 198 32.07 29.65 5.49
CA TYR A 198 31.34 30.51 4.57
C TYR A 198 30.69 31.69 5.30
N VAL A 199 29.94 31.44 6.36
CA VAL A 199 29.21 32.49 7.10
C VAL A 199 30.14 33.55 7.71
N THR A 200 31.35 33.16 8.10
CA THR A 200 32.31 34.08 8.72
C THR A 200 33.19 34.78 7.68
N THR A 201 33.73 34.04 6.72
CA THR A 201 34.78 34.54 5.81
C THR A 201 34.32 34.80 4.37
N GLY A 202 33.11 34.35 4.02
CA GLY A 202 32.59 34.36 2.66
C GLY A 202 33.21 33.31 1.72
N HIS A 203 34.07 32.43 2.24
CA HIS A 203 34.67 31.35 1.47
C HIS A 203 33.96 30.02 1.72
N ASP A 204 33.38 29.45 0.66
CA ASP A 204 32.83 28.09 0.68
C ASP A 204 33.87 27.07 0.18
N PRO A 205 34.33 26.12 1.03
CA PRO A 205 35.31 25.13 0.62
C PRO A 205 34.72 23.98 -0.21
N LEU A 206 33.39 23.84 -0.28
CA LEU A 206 32.71 22.82 -1.09
C LEU A 206 32.46 23.28 -2.53
N ALA A 207 32.58 24.58 -2.82
CA ALA A 207 32.34 25.12 -4.14
C ALA A 207 33.52 24.86 -5.11
N ASP A 208 33.20 24.44 -6.34
CA ASP A 208 34.18 24.26 -7.42
C ASP A 208 34.67 25.59 -8.04
N ALA A 209 33.97 26.71 -7.79
CA ALA A 209 34.21 28.02 -8.41
C ALA A 209 34.44 29.14 -7.37
N ARG A 210 35.12 30.23 -7.76
CA ARG A 210 35.57 31.33 -6.88
C ARG A 210 34.57 32.49 -6.70
N ASP A 211 33.33 32.34 -7.18
CA ASP A 211 32.32 33.41 -7.15
C ASP A 211 31.18 33.04 -6.19
N ASP A 212 31.52 32.75 -4.93
CA ASP A 212 30.55 32.45 -3.88
C ASP A 212 29.61 33.66 -3.64
N PRO A 213 28.30 33.44 -3.41
CA PRO A 213 27.41 34.52 -3.01
C PRO A 213 27.89 35.14 -1.71
N GLU A 214 27.86 36.47 -1.59
CA GLU A 214 28.27 37.13 -0.35
C GLU A 214 27.32 36.73 0.80
N PRO A 215 27.86 36.24 1.94
CA PRO A 215 27.02 35.82 3.06
C PRO A 215 26.14 36.96 3.55
N ARG A 216 24.90 36.63 3.91
CA ARG A 216 24.00 37.55 4.59
C ARG A 216 24.65 38.00 5.91
N PRO A 217 25.01 39.29 6.08
CA PRO A 217 25.79 39.75 7.22
C PRO A 217 25.17 39.44 8.58
N GLU A 218 23.84 39.35 8.64
CA GLU A 218 23.05 39.07 9.83
C GLU A 218 23.20 37.62 10.32
N SER A 219 23.52 36.67 9.44
CA SER A 219 23.54 35.22 9.73
C SER A 219 24.51 34.85 10.87
N ARG A 220 25.71 35.43 10.88
CA ARG A 220 26.71 35.20 11.94
C ARG A 220 26.26 35.71 13.31
N TRP A 221 25.42 36.75 13.37
CA TRP A 221 24.94 37.32 14.62
C TRP A 221 23.74 36.57 15.17
N VAL A 222 22.90 36.00 14.30
CA VAL A 222 21.87 35.03 14.70
C VAL A 222 22.52 33.76 15.25
N LEU A 223 23.59 33.27 14.62
CA LEU A 223 24.37 32.14 15.13
C LEU A 223 25.02 32.47 16.49
N LEU A 224 25.54 33.70 16.67
CA LEU A 224 26.08 34.13 17.97
C LEU A 224 25.01 34.08 19.07
N GLN A 225 23.77 34.47 18.78
CA GLN A 225 22.65 34.36 19.74
C GLN A 225 22.35 32.89 20.10
N ALA A 226 22.39 31.99 19.12
CA ALA A 226 22.18 30.56 19.36
C ALA A 226 23.29 29.92 20.21
N LEU A 227 24.54 30.35 20.02
CA LEU A 227 25.68 29.91 20.83
C LEU A 227 25.66 30.51 22.24
N ALA A 228 25.21 31.77 22.39
CA ALA A 228 25.14 32.46 23.69
C ALA A 228 24.23 31.74 24.70
N ALA A 229 23.26 30.95 24.23
CA ALA A 229 22.41 30.15 25.11
C ALA A 229 23.17 29.04 25.88
N ARG A 230 24.41 28.71 25.48
CA ARG A 230 25.23 27.63 26.04
C ARG A 230 26.39 28.09 26.91
N VAL A 231 26.65 29.39 26.99
CA VAL A 231 27.62 29.98 27.93
C VAL A 231 26.95 30.36 29.26
N ASP A 232 27.76 30.73 30.25
CA ASP A 232 27.28 31.24 31.52
C ASP A 232 26.52 32.57 31.39
N GLU A 233 25.79 32.95 32.44
CA GLU A 233 24.87 34.09 32.43
C GLU A 233 25.58 35.42 32.17
N ASP A 234 26.81 35.60 32.70
CA ASP A 234 27.58 36.84 32.53
C ASP A 234 28.06 36.97 31.08
N ASP A 235 28.62 35.90 30.51
CA ASP A 235 29.08 35.87 29.12
C ASP A 235 27.92 35.94 28.10
N ARG A 236 26.77 35.34 28.44
CA ARG A 236 25.55 35.38 27.61
C ARG A 236 25.07 36.81 27.39
N GLU A 237 24.97 37.63 28.44
CA GLU A 237 24.54 39.02 28.32
C GLU A 237 25.48 39.81 27.39
N TRP A 238 26.79 39.56 27.47
CA TRP A 238 27.76 40.23 26.60
C TRP A 238 27.69 39.75 25.14
N MET A 239 27.54 38.44 24.90
CA MET A 239 27.37 37.90 23.54
C MET A 239 26.07 38.39 22.89
N GLN A 240 24.96 38.44 23.64
CA GLN A 240 23.69 39.00 23.16
C GLN A 240 23.83 40.47 22.78
N ARG A 241 24.50 41.26 23.61
CA ARG A 241 24.78 42.67 23.31
C ARG A 241 25.67 42.84 22.08
N ILE A 242 26.66 41.98 21.87
CA ILE A 242 27.49 41.98 20.65
C ILE A 242 26.61 41.71 19.42
N ALA A 243 25.77 40.67 19.48
CA ALA A 243 24.86 40.32 18.39
C ALA A 243 23.89 41.47 18.07
N GLU A 244 23.22 42.04 19.08
CA GLU A 244 22.31 43.18 18.92
C GLU A 244 22.99 44.38 18.26
N ARG A 245 24.19 44.75 18.74
CA ARG A 245 24.93 45.90 18.18
C ARG A 245 25.33 45.67 16.73
N ARG A 246 25.71 44.45 16.37
CA ARG A 246 26.13 44.12 15.00
C ARG A 246 24.96 43.87 14.04
N LEU A 247 23.80 43.45 14.55
CA LEU A 247 22.55 43.43 13.80
C LEU A 247 22.06 44.85 13.49
N ASP A 248 22.23 45.79 14.43
CA ASP A 248 21.90 47.21 14.22
C ASP A 248 22.90 47.94 13.29
N ASP A 249 24.19 47.68 13.48
CA ASP A 249 25.29 48.26 12.70
C ASP A 249 26.39 47.22 12.47
N PRO A 250 26.52 46.66 11.25
CA PRO A 250 27.50 45.63 10.93
C PRO A 250 28.94 46.03 11.24
N GLU A 251 29.26 47.33 11.33
CA GLU A 251 30.60 47.86 11.62
C GLU A 251 30.78 48.31 13.09
N ALA A 252 29.83 47.98 13.97
CA ALA A 252 29.87 48.38 15.37
C ALA A 252 31.18 47.93 16.07
N ASP A 253 31.86 48.86 16.75
CA ASP A 253 33.04 48.54 17.56
C ASP A 253 32.64 47.78 18.83
N ILE A 254 32.98 46.48 18.88
CA ILE A 254 32.68 45.56 19.97
C ILE A 254 33.87 45.32 20.92
N THR A 255 34.95 46.10 20.81
CA THR A 255 36.20 45.87 21.57
C THR A 255 35.97 45.82 23.09
N ALA A 256 35.08 46.67 23.62
CA ALA A 256 34.80 46.75 25.04
C ALA A 256 34.00 45.53 25.54
N GLU A 257 32.99 45.10 24.77
CA GLU A 257 32.19 43.92 25.05
C GLU A 257 33.03 42.64 24.93
N ARG A 258 33.84 42.51 23.88
CA ARG A 258 34.78 41.38 23.72
C ARG A 258 35.74 41.27 24.91
N ALA A 259 36.24 42.40 25.43
CA ALA A 259 37.14 42.41 26.57
C ALA A 259 36.47 42.06 27.91
N ALA A 260 35.13 42.04 27.97
CA ALA A 260 34.35 41.66 29.14
C ALA A 260 34.03 40.16 29.18
N LEU A 261 34.19 39.44 28.06
CA LEU A 261 33.94 38.00 27.95
C LEU A 261 35.02 37.17 28.65
N GLY A 262 34.61 36.01 29.17
CA GLY A 262 35.51 34.91 29.53
C GLY A 262 36.26 34.34 28.32
N GLU A 263 37.33 33.58 28.56
CA GLU A 263 38.18 33.04 27.49
C GLU A 263 37.39 32.16 26.51
N GLU A 264 36.46 31.35 27.02
CA GLU A 264 35.63 30.45 26.20
C GLU A 264 34.66 31.22 25.29
N ALA A 265 33.94 32.20 25.82
CA ALA A 265 33.01 33.01 25.03
C ALA A 265 33.73 33.98 24.09
N ALA A 266 34.92 34.47 24.47
CA ALA A 266 35.76 35.27 23.59
C ALA A 266 36.21 34.49 22.35
N ALA A 267 36.58 33.21 22.49
CA ALA A 267 36.94 32.36 21.36
C ALA A 267 35.78 32.16 20.37
N LEU A 268 34.55 31.98 20.86
CA LEU A 268 33.35 31.90 20.02
C LEU A 268 33.08 33.20 19.26
N VAL A 269 33.26 34.35 19.92
CA VAL A 269 33.12 35.67 19.27
C VAL A 269 34.23 35.88 18.24
N ASP A 270 35.47 35.50 18.56
CA ASP A 270 36.62 35.64 17.66
C ASP A 270 36.41 34.84 16.37
N LEU A 271 35.93 33.60 16.47
CA LEU A 271 35.58 32.78 15.31
C LEU A 271 34.52 33.45 14.42
N LEU A 272 33.48 34.06 15.02
CA LEU A 272 32.37 34.65 14.25
C LEU A 272 32.67 36.02 13.64
N VAL A 273 33.65 36.75 14.19
CA VAL A 273 34.12 38.02 13.62
C VAL A 273 35.31 37.84 12.67
N ASN A 274 35.80 36.61 12.51
CA ASN A 274 36.87 36.31 11.59
C ASN A 274 36.38 36.47 10.14
N ASP A 275 37.02 37.37 9.39
CA ASP A 275 36.80 37.53 7.94
C ASP A 275 37.97 36.92 7.11
N ASP A 276 38.95 36.26 7.74
CA ASP A 276 40.13 35.66 7.10
C ASP A 276 39.99 34.13 6.95
N PRO A 277 39.81 33.61 5.71
CA PRO A 277 39.73 32.17 5.45
C PRO A 277 40.95 31.38 5.91
N GLU A 278 42.14 31.98 5.94
CA GLU A 278 43.38 31.29 6.35
C GLU A 278 43.48 31.11 7.87
N ALA A 279 42.76 31.93 8.66
CA ALA A 279 42.75 31.87 10.12
C ALA A 279 41.66 30.93 10.68
N PHE A 280 40.67 30.55 9.85
CA PHE A 280 39.49 29.81 10.30
C PHE A 280 39.82 28.50 11.03
N ASP A 281 40.74 27.70 10.50
CA ASP A 281 41.09 26.41 11.11
C ASP A 281 41.73 26.58 12.49
N ASP A 282 42.55 27.63 12.66
CA ASP A 282 43.17 27.95 13.95
C ASP A 282 42.13 28.50 14.93
N ASP A 283 41.22 29.38 14.49
CA ASP A 283 40.16 29.93 15.34
C ASP A 283 39.15 28.86 15.78
N LEU A 284 38.77 27.95 14.88
CA LEU A 284 37.95 26.78 15.20
C LEU A 284 38.69 25.83 16.16
N ALA A 285 40.02 25.75 16.08
CA ALA A 285 40.83 24.97 17.01
C ALA A 285 40.90 25.58 18.43
N GLU A 286 40.57 26.85 18.61
CA GLU A 286 40.61 27.55 19.90
C GLU A 286 39.24 27.57 20.62
N ILE A 287 38.13 27.29 19.94
CA ILE A 287 36.82 27.20 20.63
C ILE A 287 36.79 26.02 21.62
N PRO A 288 35.95 26.09 22.68
CA PRO A 288 35.95 25.05 23.70
C PRO A 288 35.56 23.68 23.15
N ALA A 289 36.19 22.62 23.68
CA ALA A 289 36.02 21.26 23.16
C ALA A 289 34.55 20.79 23.12
N ALA A 290 33.74 21.16 24.11
CA ALA A 290 32.32 20.82 24.15
C ALA A 290 31.52 21.39 22.97
N TYR A 291 31.89 22.57 22.45
CA TYR A 291 31.23 23.13 21.26
C TYR A 291 31.63 22.38 19.99
N ARG A 292 32.91 22.02 19.85
CA ARG A 292 33.34 21.19 18.72
C ARG A 292 32.68 19.81 18.74
N GLU A 293 32.63 19.15 19.89
CA GLU A 293 31.93 17.87 20.03
C GLU A 293 30.45 18.00 19.64
N ALA A 294 29.77 19.09 20.02
CA ALA A 294 28.40 19.33 19.60
C ALA A 294 28.26 19.61 18.09
N LEU A 295 29.19 20.34 17.47
CA LEU A 295 29.22 20.56 16.02
C LEU A 295 29.45 19.24 15.28
N ASP A 296 30.39 18.43 15.77
CA ASP A 296 30.71 17.09 15.24
C ASP A 296 29.50 16.15 15.26
N GLU A 297 28.70 16.19 16.34
CA GLU A 297 27.45 15.42 16.46
C GLU A 297 26.33 15.93 15.55
N LEU A 298 26.42 17.16 15.05
CA LEU A 298 25.46 17.81 14.17
C LEU A 298 25.88 17.82 12.70
N ASP A 299 27.00 17.19 12.35
CA ASP A 299 27.62 17.29 11.02
C ASP A 299 27.27 16.07 10.13
N PRO A 300 26.34 16.19 9.18
CA PRO A 300 25.98 15.11 8.27
C PRO A 300 27.16 14.59 7.45
N SER A 301 28.17 15.41 7.16
CA SER A 301 29.34 15.02 6.35
C SER A 301 30.19 13.92 6.98
N ARG A 302 30.01 13.69 8.28
CA ARG A 302 30.71 12.67 9.07
C ARG A 302 29.97 11.33 9.10
N HIS A 303 28.76 11.26 8.56
CA HIS A 303 27.95 10.05 8.48
C HIS A 303 28.19 9.29 7.17
N ASP A 304 28.05 7.96 7.22
CA ASP A 304 28.12 7.11 6.02
C ASP A 304 26.72 6.97 5.40
N TRP A 305 26.50 7.63 4.28
CA TRP A 305 25.21 7.68 3.59
C TRP A 305 24.97 6.49 2.64
N SER A 306 25.90 5.55 2.54
CA SER A 306 25.78 4.44 1.57
C SER A 306 24.64 3.46 1.87
N ASP A 307 24.18 3.39 3.12
CA ASP A 307 23.02 2.59 3.55
C ASP A 307 21.83 3.49 3.93
N TYR A 308 21.74 4.72 3.45
CA TYR A 308 20.58 5.57 3.71
C TYR A 308 19.42 5.20 2.79
N HIS A 309 18.28 4.79 3.36
CA HIS A 309 17.10 4.31 2.62
C HIS A 309 16.06 5.37 2.25
N PRO A 310 15.76 6.38 3.09
CA PRO A 310 14.75 7.37 2.72
C PRO A 310 15.18 8.15 1.47
N GLU A 311 14.25 8.41 0.56
CA GLU A 311 14.49 9.26 -0.61
C GLU A 311 14.79 10.70 -0.17
N LEU A 312 15.86 11.32 -0.69
CA LEU A 312 16.26 12.67 -0.33
C LEU A 312 15.82 13.68 -1.40
N LEU A 313 14.84 14.52 -1.06
CA LEU A 313 14.41 15.65 -1.90
C LEU A 313 15.12 16.92 -1.43
N LEU A 314 16.13 17.37 -2.19
CA LEU A 314 16.94 18.53 -1.83
C LEU A 314 16.48 19.75 -2.64
N ILE A 315 15.87 20.73 -1.98
CA ILE A 315 15.35 21.96 -2.62
C ILE A 315 16.22 23.13 -2.18
N HIS A 316 16.99 23.70 -3.11
CA HIS A 316 18.01 24.68 -2.73
C HIS A 316 18.13 25.85 -3.72
N GLY A 317 18.27 27.04 -3.16
CA GLY A 317 18.52 28.29 -3.88
C GLY A 317 19.93 28.36 -4.46
N THR A 318 20.11 28.60 -5.76
CA THR A 318 21.46 28.66 -6.35
C THR A 318 22.28 29.88 -5.93
N ASN A 319 21.64 30.89 -5.35
CA ASN A 319 22.28 32.11 -4.83
C ASN A 319 21.93 32.31 -3.33
N ASP A 320 21.73 31.22 -2.59
CA ASP A 320 21.40 31.28 -1.17
C ASP A 320 22.55 31.97 -0.39
N PRO A 321 22.28 33.11 0.27
CA PRO A 321 23.30 33.86 1.01
C PRO A 321 23.46 33.40 2.48
N VAL A 322 22.71 32.37 2.91
CA VAL A 322 22.72 31.88 4.29
C VAL A 322 23.40 30.51 4.36
N VAL A 323 23.03 29.60 3.46
CA VAL A 323 23.68 28.29 3.30
C VAL A 323 24.05 28.13 1.83
N PRO A 324 25.32 27.92 1.47
CA PRO A 324 25.69 27.73 0.08
C PRO A 324 25.03 26.53 -0.58
N PHE A 325 24.65 26.70 -1.85
CA PHE A 325 24.08 25.64 -2.70
C PHE A 325 24.96 24.37 -2.79
N SER A 326 26.28 24.53 -2.68
CA SER A 326 27.27 23.46 -2.70
C SER A 326 27.03 22.37 -1.65
N HIS A 327 26.41 22.71 -0.51
CA HIS A 327 26.08 21.72 0.53
C HIS A 327 25.10 20.66 0.02
N SER A 328 24.08 21.08 -0.75
CA SER A 328 23.15 20.11 -1.34
C SER A 328 23.76 19.37 -2.52
N GLU A 329 24.71 19.96 -3.27
CA GLU A 329 25.48 19.20 -4.27
C GLU A 329 26.38 18.14 -3.63
N ALA A 330 27.03 18.48 -2.50
CA ALA A 330 27.87 17.54 -1.76
C ALA A 330 27.04 16.38 -1.15
N LEU A 331 25.85 16.67 -0.61
CA LEU A 331 24.94 15.64 -0.11
C LEU A 331 24.37 14.77 -1.24
N GLU A 332 23.98 15.35 -2.38
CA GLU A 332 23.55 14.60 -3.57
C GLU A 332 24.64 13.63 -4.05
N ALA A 333 25.91 14.03 -3.98
CA ALA A 333 27.04 13.17 -4.35
C ALA A 333 27.34 12.06 -3.32
N ALA A 334 26.91 12.23 -2.06
CA ALA A 334 27.20 11.31 -0.97
C ALA A 334 26.14 10.21 -0.79
N ALA A 335 24.87 10.49 -1.07
CA ALA A 335 23.74 9.59 -0.85
C ALA A 335 23.21 8.96 -2.16
N PRO A 336 22.83 7.67 -2.17
CA PRO A 336 22.45 6.94 -3.39
C PRO A 336 21.13 7.39 -4.02
N ASP A 337 20.14 7.82 -3.21
CA ASP A 337 18.77 8.18 -3.63
C ASP A 337 18.46 9.66 -3.33
N ALA A 338 19.38 10.55 -3.70
CA ALA A 338 19.22 11.99 -3.54
C ALA A 338 18.90 12.70 -4.87
N HIS A 339 17.92 13.61 -4.81
CA HIS A 339 17.41 14.36 -5.94
C HIS A 339 17.49 15.87 -5.67
N LEU A 340 18.38 16.57 -6.38
CA LEU A 340 18.59 18.01 -6.20
C LEU A 340 17.77 18.89 -7.16
N TYR A 341 16.85 19.66 -6.59
CA TYR A 341 16.02 20.65 -7.25
C TYR A 341 16.57 22.07 -7.04
N ARG A 342 17.22 22.58 -8.08
CA ARG A 342 17.92 23.87 -8.08
C ARG A 342 16.98 25.02 -8.43
N SER A 343 16.79 26.02 -7.57
CA SER A 343 15.95 27.19 -7.86
C SER A 343 16.77 28.48 -7.85
N ALA A 344 16.70 29.31 -8.92
CA ALA A 344 17.29 30.65 -8.87
C ALA A 344 16.36 31.66 -8.19
N GLY A 345 15.11 31.27 -7.96
CA GLY A 345 14.07 32.09 -7.34
C GLY A 345 13.78 31.74 -5.88
N LEU A 346 14.69 31.03 -5.22
CA LEU A 346 14.65 30.76 -3.78
C LEU A 346 15.86 31.47 -3.13
N ALA A 347 15.60 32.52 -2.36
CA ALA A 347 16.60 33.23 -1.57
C ALA A 347 16.62 32.66 -0.15
N HIS A 348 17.36 31.56 0.02
CA HIS A 348 17.34 30.69 1.22
C HIS A 348 16.04 29.89 1.39
N VAL A 349 15.06 30.46 2.08
CA VAL A 349 13.71 29.87 2.26
C VAL A 349 12.61 30.78 1.72
N ASP A 350 12.96 31.98 1.26
CA ASP A 350 12.03 32.96 0.75
C ASP A 350 11.93 32.84 -0.78
N LEU A 351 10.70 32.75 -1.31
CA LEU A 351 10.45 32.63 -2.74
C LEU A 351 10.46 34.01 -3.42
N GLU A 352 11.42 34.25 -4.31
CA GLU A 352 11.54 35.46 -5.14
C GLU A 352 11.82 35.08 -6.60
N GLY A 353 10.85 34.97 -7.52
CA GLY A 353 11.19 34.42 -8.84
C GLY A 353 10.20 34.53 -10.01
N GLY A 354 10.73 34.23 -11.21
CA GLY A 354 10.03 34.29 -12.51
C GLY A 354 9.79 32.91 -13.16
N LEU A 355 9.23 32.91 -14.38
CA LEU A 355 8.63 31.75 -15.06
C LEU A 355 9.50 30.47 -15.20
N PHE A 356 10.84 30.58 -15.23
CA PHE A 356 11.74 29.42 -15.36
C PHE A 356 12.03 28.73 -14.02
N ASP A 357 12.00 29.47 -12.90
CA ASP A 357 12.13 28.91 -11.55
C ASP A 357 10.88 28.11 -11.17
N SER A 358 9.72 28.55 -11.66
CA SER A 358 8.44 27.86 -11.46
C SER A 358 8.45 26.42 -11.98
N VAL A 359 9.20 26.09 -13.03
CA VAL A 359 9.24 24.72 -13.59
C VAL A 359 10.08 23.78 -12.71
N ARG A 360 11.17 24.27 -12.11
CA ARG A 360 12.03 23.43 -11.27
C ARG A 360 11.43 23.21 -9.90
N LEU A 361 10.84 24.26 -9.32
CA LEU A 361 10.01 24.13 -8.12
C LEU A 361 8.81 23.22 -8.41
N TRP A 362 8.25 23.27 -9.62
CA TRP A 362 7.13 22.40 -9.99
C TRP A 362 7.55 20.93 -9.98
N ARG A 363 8.73 20.59 -10.50
CA ARG A 363 9.25 19.22 -10.37
C ARG A 363 9.51 18.80 -8.92
N ALA A 364 9.96 19.71 -8.07
CA ALA A 364 10.14 19.43 -6.65
C ALA A 364 8.78 19.18 -5.96
N ALA A 365 7.77 19.99 -6.31
CA ALA A 365 6.40 19.80 -5.87
C ALA A 365 5.81 18.48 -6.40
N SER A 366 6.00 18.15 -7.67
CA SER A 366 5.56 16.88 -8.26
C SER A 366 6.21 15.70 -7.55
N ALA A 367 7.52 15.70 -7.33
CA ALA A 367 8.18 14.63 -6.56
C ALA A 367 7.65 14.50 -5.13
N LEU A 368 7.34 15.63 -4.47
CA LEU A 368 6.67 15.62 -3.18
C LEU A 368 5.23 15.08 -3.26
N LEU A 369 4.56 15.16 -4.40
CA LEU A 369 3.22 14.59 -4.58
C LEU A 369 3.25 13.12 -5.01
N ASP A 370 4.27 12.69 -5.75
CA ASP A 370 4.46 11.34 -6.29
C ASP A 370 4.70 10.31 -5.17
N VAL A 371 5.29 10.72 -4.05
CA VAL A 371 5.48 9.86 -2.86
C VAL A 371 4.21 9.66 -2.03
N ARG A 372 3.07 10.26 -2.42
CA ARG A 372 1.77 9.96 -1.81
C ARG A 372 1.18 8.68 -2.39
N LEU A 373 0.32 8.01 -1.63
CA LEU A 373 -0.51 6.95 -2.19
C LEU A 373 -1.56 7.52 -3.12
N ASP A 374 -1.54 7.06 -4.36
CA ASP A 374 -2.67 7.17 -5.26
C ASP A 374 -3.73 6.11 -4.86
N PRO A 375 -4.95 6.52 -4.48
CA PRO A 375 -6.00 5.59 -4.06
C PRO A 375 -6.48 4.67 -5.17
N GLU A 376 -6.19 4.97 -6.44
CA GLU A 376 -6.63 4.18 -7.60
C GLU A 376 -5.52 3.25 -8.13
N GLN A 377 -4.26 3.47 -7.76
CA GLN A 377 -3.14 2.63 -8.22
C GLN A 377 -2.88 1.45 -7.29
N PRO A 378 -2.43 0.30 -7.85
CA PRO A 378 -1.97 -0.81 -7.05
C PRO A 378 -0.77 -0.40 -6.18
N LEU A 379 -0.72 -0.91 -4.95
CA LEU A 379 0.38 -0.63 -4.02
C LEU A 379 1.71 -1.27 -4.42
N ALA A 380 1.67 -2.26 -5.31
CA ALA A 380 2.79 -2.87 -6.02
C ALA A 380 2.26 -3.73 -7.18
N SER A 381 2.98 -3.77 -8.30
CA SER A 381 2.74 -4.76 -9.37
C SER A 381 4.07 -5.27 -9.91
N ASP A 382 4.25 -6.59 -9.89
CA ASP A 382 5.30 -7.32 -10.59
C ASP A 382 4.69 -8.66 -11.09
N PRO A 383 4.08 -8.64 -12.29
CA PRO A 383 3.45 -9.82 -12.88
C PRO A 383 4.42 -10.99 -13.07
N GLY A 384 5.71 -10.71 -13.30
CA GLY A 384 6.74 -11.74 -13.45
C GLY A 384 6.98 -12.54 -12.18
N ARG A 385 6.72 -11.93 -11.02
CA ARG A 385 6.77 -12.57 -9.70
C ARG A 385 5.39 -12.97 -9.16
N ASN A 386 4.33 -12.93 -9.97
CA ASN A 386 2.94 -13.09 -9.54
C ASN A 386 2.55 -12.09 -8.42
N VAL A 387 3.04 -10.86 -8.45
CA VAL A 387 2.73 -9.81 -7.48
C VAL A 387 1.75 -8.82 -8.10
N TYR A 388 0.62 -8.64 -7.42
CA TYR A 388 -0.27 -7.51 -7.63
C TYR A 388 -0.94 -7.22 -6.30
N ILE A 389 -0.59 -6.10 -5.68
CA ILE A 389 -1.18 -5.64 -4.44
C ILE A 389 -2.24 -4.59 -4.81
N PRO A 390 -3.54 -4.86 -4.59
CA PRO A 390 -4.61 -3.93 -4.93
C PRO A 390 -4.42 -2.56 -4.28
N PRO A 391 -5.10 -1.51 -4.79
CA PRO A 391 -5.13 -0.21 -4.14
C PRO A 391 -5.57 -0.33 -2.67
N ARG A 392 -5.15 0.61 -1.81
CA ARG A 392 -5.40 0.51 -0.35
C ARG A 392 -6.89 0.36 -0.01
N GLY A 393 -7.75 1.10 -0.71
CA GLY A 393 -9.21 1.05 -0.55
C GLY A 393 -9.83 -0.30 -0.95
N GLU A 394 -9.05 -1.17 -1.58
CA GLU A 394 -9.47 -2.50 -2.03
C GLU A 394 -8.93 -3.64 -1.16
N LEU A 395 -8.08 -3.40 -0.18
CA LEU A 395 -7.49 -4.49 0.60
C LEU A 395 -8.48 -5.17 1.55
N GLU A 396 -9.43 -4.39 2.07
CA GLU A 396 -10.41 -4.84 3.05
C GLU A 396 -11.83 -4.78 2.48
N ARG A 397 -12.64 -5.81 2.76
CA ARG A 397 -14.07 -5.87 2.42
C ARG A 397 -14.86 -6.52 3.55
N THR A 398 -16.17 -6.44 3.47
CA THR A 398 -17.07 -7.14 4.38
C THR A 398 -17.98 -8.05 3.59
N LEU A 399 -18.03 -9.33 3.96
CA LEU A 399 -19.03 -10.29 3.51
C LEU A 399 -20.07 -10.44 4.61
N ARG A 400 -21.35 -10.29 4.28
CA ARG A 400 -22.42 -10.62 5.22
C ARG A 400 -22.83 -12.06 4.98
N VAL A 401 -22.80 -12.87 6.03
CA VAL A 401 -23.15 -14.29 5.98
C VAL A 401 -24.35 -14.53 6.88
N GLY A 402 -25.32 -15.28 6.38
CA GLY A 402 -26.45 -15.77 7.16
C GLY A 402 -26.65 -17.26 6.90
N ALA A 403 -27.23 -17.99 7.86
CA ALA A 403 -27.53 -19.40 7.70
C ALA A 403 -28.88 -19.78 8.31
N VAL A 404 -29.58 -20.69 7.66
CA VAL A 404 -30.83 -21.29 8.14
C VAL A 404 -30.83 -22.76 7.74
N TYR A 405 -31.49 -23.61 8.54
CA TYR A 405 -31.62 -25.03 8.23
C TYR A 405 -32.97 -25.58 8.66
N ASN A 406 -33.35 -26.73 8.10
CA ASN A 406 -34.53 -27.49 8.51
C ASN A 406 -34.11 -28.94 8.78
N ASP A 407 -35.07 -29.87 8.82
CA ASP A 407 -34.78 -31.27 9.16
C ASP A 407 -33.95 -32.01 8.09
N ASP A 408 -33.88 -31.50 6.87
CA ASP A 408 -33.28 -32.18 5.71
C ASP A 408 -32.11 -31.40 5.07
N GLU A 409 -32.17 -30.07 5.09
CA GLU A 409 -31.28 -29.19 4.31
C GLU A 409 -30.78 -27.99 5.14
N ILE A 410 -29.61 -27.47 4.74
CA ILE A 410 -29.05 -26.19 5.19
C ILE A 410 -28.97 -25.23 4.00
N GLN A 411 -29.21 -23.95 4.26
CA GLN A 411 -29.00 -22.86 3.32
C GLN A 411 -28.05 -21.81 3.92
N ILE A 412 -26.94 -21.57 3.23
CA ILE A 412 -26.01 -20.46 3.51
C ILE A 412 -26.35 -19.31 2.57
N ARG A 413 -26.43 -18.09 3.12
CA ARG A 413 -26.75 -16.87 2.41
C ARG A 413 -25.57 -15.90 2.46
N TYR A 414 -25.24 -15.33 1.32
CA TYR A 414 -24.21 -14.32 1.17
C TYR A 414 -24.82 -13.01 0.70
N GLU A 415 -24.41 -11.90 1.32
CA GLU A 415 -24.57 -10.56 0.77
C GLU A 415 -23.19 -9.90 0.68
N PHE A 416 -22.78 -9.55 -0.55
CA PHE A 416 -21.48 -8.96 -0.82
C PHE A 416 -21.63 -7.72 -1.71
N ALA A 417 -21.35 -6.55 -1.16
CA ALA A 417 -21.46 -5.28 -1.86
C ALA A 417 -20.25 -5.08 -2.80
N THR A 418 -20.53 -4.72 -4.05
CA THR A 418 -19.50 -4.37 -5.04
C THR A 418 -20.08 -3.38 -6.04
N GLU A 419 -19.28 -2.42 -6.47
CA GLU A 419 -19.69 -1.43 -7.49
C GLU A 419 -19.41 -1.91 -8.92
N ALA A 420 -18.63 -2.99 -9.06
CA ALA A 420 -18.18 -3.55 -10.33
C ALA A 420 -18.40 -5.07 -10.35
N PRO A 421 -19.66 -5.56 -10.29
CA PRO A 421 -19.93 -6.99 -10.35
C PRO A 421 -19.48 -7.56 -11.69
N SER A 422 -18.97 -8.79 -11.67
CA SER A 422 -18.63 -9.51 -12.90
C SER A 422 -19.20 -10.93 -12.92
N TRP A 423 -20.01 -11.18 -13.94
CA TRP A 423 -20.47 -12.51 -14.34
C TRP A 423 -19.84 -12.97 -15.65
N TYR A 424 -18.82 -12.25 -16.16
CA TYR A 424 -18.10 -12.59 -17.39
C TYR A 424 -16.98 -13.60 -17.12
N HIS A 425 -16.67 -14.50 -18.05
CA HIS A 425 -15.57 -15.46 -17.85
C HIS A 425 -14.97 -15.99 -19.15
N GLN A 426 -13.99 -15.25 -19.66
CA GLN A 426 -13.18 -15.58 -20.84
C GLN A 426 -13.99 -15.88 -22.10
N TYR A 427 -13.57 -15.29 -23.22
CA TYR A 427 -14.32 -15.36 -24.46
C TYR A 427 -13.39 -15.62 -25.63
N TRP A 428 -13.88 -16.36 -26.62
CA TRP A 428 -13.30 -16.41 -27.95
C TRP A 428 -13.87 -15.27 -28.76
N ILE A 429 -13.01 -14.39 -29.27
CA ILE A 429 -13.39 -13.29 -30.16
C ILE A 429 -12.78 -13.55 -31.54
N TYR A 430 -13.62 -13.53 -32.58
CA TYR A 430 -13.17 -13.70 -33.95
C TYR A 430 -12.55 -12.39 -34.46
N GLU A 431 -11.27 -12.44 -34.83
CA GLU A 431 -10.53 -11.28 -35.32
C GLU A 431 -10.09 -11.44 -36.77
N VAL A 432 -10.32 -10.42 -37.58
CA VAL A 432 -9.91 -10.41 -38.99
C VAL A 432 -8.68 -9.51 -39.19
N GLU A 433 -7.50 -10.10 -39.41
CA GLU A 433 -6.30 -9.33 -39.69
C GLU A 433 -6.33 -8.61 -41.07
N GLY A 434 -6.20 -7.29 -41.06
CA GLY A 434 -5.93 -6.48 -42.24
C GLY A 434 -7.08 -6.43 -43.27
N ARG A 435 -6.76 -6.61 -44.56
CA ARG A 435 -7.76 -6.68 -45.67
C ARG A 435 -7.96 -8.12 -46.17
N GLY A 436 -7.63 -9.12 -45.34
CA GLY A 436 -7.75 -10.53 -45.65
C GLY A 436 -9.20 -11.02 -45.73
N THR A 437 -9.37 -12.30 -46.04
CA THR A 437 -10.69 -12.97 -46.12
C THR A 437 -10.83 -14.10 -45.09
N GLY A 438 -10.03 -14.10 -44.03
CA GLY A 438 -10.09 -15.09 -42.96
C GLY A 438 -9.56 -14.48 -41.66
N GLY A 439 -10.20 -14.83 -40.56
CA GLY A 439 -9.84 -14.45 -39.20
C GLY A 439 -9.56 -15.67 -38.32
N GLU A 440 -9.17 -15.39 -37.08
CA GLU A 440 -8.84 -16.38 -36.06
C GLU A 440 -9.62 -16.11 -34.76
N TRP A 441 -9.84 -17.16 -33.96
CA TRP A 441 -10.47 -17.03 -32.64
C TRP A 441 -9.40 -16.74 -31.59
N VAL A 442 -9.45 -15.55 -30.99
CA VAL A 442 -8.50 -15.09 -29.99
C VAL A 442 -9.15 -15.16 -28.61
N GLN A 443 -8.41 -15.64 -27.61
CA GLN A 443 -8.89 -15.66 -26.23
C GLN A 443 -8.78 -14.28 -25.61
N TYR A 444 -9.89 -13.78 -25.10
CA TYR A 444 -10.00 -12.59 -24.25
C TYR A 444 -10.35 -13.02 -22.83
N GLY A 445 -9.92 -12.24 -21.84
CA GLY A 445 -10.11 -12.56 -20.43
C GLY A 445 -8.94 -13.37 -19.85
N SER A 446 -8.35 -12.88 -18.77
CA SER A 446 -7.21 -13.47 -18.07
C SER A 446 -7.55 -13.74 -16.61
N GLY A 447 -7.19 -14.94 -16.13
CA GLY A 447 -7.11 -15.24 -14.70
C GLY A 447 -5.68 -15.07 -14.17
N GLY A 448 -4.85 -14.25 -14.84
CA GLY A 448 -3.45 -14.01 -14.53
C GLY A 448 -3.23 -13.12 -13.31
N PRO A 449 -1.98 -12.65 -13.11
CA PRO A 449 -1.56 -11.93 -11.91
C PRO A 449 -2.10 -10.54 -11.71
N GLU A 450 -2.62 -9.93 -12.76
CA GLU A 450 -3.27 -8.63 -12.68
C GLU A 450 -4.77 -8.82 -12.97
N PRO A 451 -5.61 -7.87 -12.52
CA PRO A 451 -6.98 -7.79 -12.98
C PRO A 451 -7.05 -7.84 -14.51
N ASP A 452 -8.05 -8.55 -15.03
CA ASP A 452 -8.24 -8.62 -16.46
C ASP A 452 -8.49 -7.22 -17.03
N GLU A 453 -7.73 -6.83 -18.06
CA GLU A 453 -7.81 -5.49 -18.65
C GLU A 453 -9.19 -5.17 -19.25
N HIS A 454 -9.98 -6.21 -19.54
CA HIS A 454 -11.32 -6.11 -20.12
C HIS A 454 -12.45 -6.41 -19.12
N GLY A 455 -12.13 -6.76 -17.86
CA GLY A 455 -13.13 -7.15 -16.87
C GLY A 455 -13.85 -8.48 -17.18
N LEU A 456 -13.26 -9.35 -18.00
CA LEU A 456 -13.87 -10.60 -18.48
C LEU A 456 -13.52 -11.82 -17.61
N TYR A 457 -13.52 -11.62 -16.29
CA TYR A 457 -13.32 -12.69 -15.32
C TYR A 457 -14.36 -12.59 -14.20
N GLU A 458 -14.77 -13.75 -13.66
CA GLU A 458 -15.99 -13.83 -12.84
C GLU A 458 -15.74 -13.59 -11.36
N ASP A 459 -16.77 -13.10 -10.68
CA ASP A 459 -16.86 -13.07 -9.24
C ASP A 459 -17.11 -14.47 -8.66
N ARG A 460 -16.50 -14.74 -7.50
CA ARG A 460 -16.57 -16.05 -6.84
C ARG A 460 -16.62 -15.87 -5.34
N ILE A 461 -17.46 -16.69 -4.69
CA ILE A 461 -17.53 -16.80 -3.23
C ILE A 461 -17.29 -18.25 -2.88
N SER A 462 -16.32 -18.51 -2.00
CA SER A 462 -15.96 -19.85 -1.55
C SER A 462 -16.01 -19.95 -0.03
N MET A 463 -16.39 -21.12 0.46
CA MET A 463 -16.37 -21.47 1.88
C MET A 463 -15.63 -22.80 2.03
N LEU A 464 -14.61 -22.81 2.89
CA LEU A 464 -14.05 -24.04 3.45
C LEU A 464 -14.83 -24.38 4.72
N LEU A 465 -15.07 -25.67 4.94
CA LEU A 465 -15.74 -26.20 6.12
C LEU A 465 -14.98 -27.41 6.67
N ASP A 466 -14.81 -27.44 7.98
CA ASP A 466 -14.17 -28.53 8.73
C ASP A 466 -15.04 -28.91 9.93
N ASP A 467 -15.00 -30.18 10.33
CA ASP A 467 -15.73 -30.68 11.51
C ASP A 467 -14.93 -30.54 12.83
N GLY A 468 -13.74 -29.95 12.77
CA GLY A 468 -13.01 -29.38 13.91
C GLY A 468 -11.65 -30.01 14.20
N ASP A 469 -11.21 -30.98 13.39
CA ASP A 469 -10.02 -31.79 13.68
C ASP A 469 -8.77 -31.40 12.86
N LEU A 470 -8.88 -30.50 11.88
CA LEU A 470 -7.77 -30.19 10.94
C LEU A 470 -7.05 -28.87 11.24
N GLY A 471 -7.58 -28.06 12.16
CA GLY A 471 -6.98 -26.79 12.58
C GLY A 471 -7.46 -25.57 11.81
N LEU A 472 -8.61 -25.67 11.12
CA LEU A 472 -9.20 -24.55 10.41
C LEU A 472 -9.58 -23.41 11.37
N ASP A 473 -10.02 -23.73 12.60
CA ASP A 473 -10.21 -22.79 13.72
C ASP A 473 -8.99 -21.90 14.01
N ARG A 474 -7.78 -22.45 13.82
CA ARG A 474 -6.53 -21.81 14.19
C ARG A 474 -5.94 -20.98 13.07
N TYR A 475 -5.94 -21.54 11.87
CA TYR A 475 -5.21 -21.02 10.72
C TYR A 475 -6.11 -20.41 9.64
N GLY A 476 -7.39 -20.79 9.61
CA GLY A 476 -8.31 -20.40 8.54
C GLY A 476 -7.78 -20.87 7.19
N GLY A 477 -8.12 -20.15 6.12
CA GLY A 477 -7.66 -20.50 4.78
C GLY A 477 -6.13 -20.55 4.60
N PHE A 478 -5.35 -19.92 5.49
CA PHE A 478 -3.88 -19.89 5.41
C PHE A 478 -3.24 -21.28 5.58
N MET A 479 -3.92 -22.24 6.23
CA MET A 479 -3.40 -23.62 6.30
C MET A 479 -3.30 -24.30 4.93
N THR A 480 -3.97 -23.75 3.91
CA THR A 480 -4.00 -24.35 2.58
C THR A 480 -3.02 -23.71 1.60
N ALA A 481 -2.27 -22.70 2.03
CA ALA A 481 -1.31 -21.96 1.22
C ALA A 481 0.11 -22.40 1.57
N HIS A 482 0.85 -22.91 0.60
CA HIS A 482 2.17 -23.52 0.81
C HIS A 482 3.17 -23.07 -0.26
N GLU A 483 4.46 -23.17 0.07
CA GLU A 483 5.52 -22.94 -0.91
C GLU A 483 5.36 -23.87 -2.13
N GLY A 484 5.79 -23.43 -3.32
CA GLY A 484 5.60 -24.17 -4.57
C GLY A 484 4.21 -24.04 -5.21
N MET A 485 3.22 -23.51 -4.50
CA MET A 485 1.87 -23.33 -5.06
C MET A 485 1.82 -22.36 -6.23
N ARG A 486 0.97 -22.68 -7.21
CA ARG A 486 0.72 -21.81 -8.36
C ARG A 486 0.24 -20.43 -7.92
N GLY A 487 0.70 -19.40 -8.63
CA GLY A 487 0.34 -18.01 -8.33
C GLY A 487 1.16 -17.38 -7.21
N LEU A 488 2.08 -18.11 -6.57
CA LEU A 488 3.12 -17.52 -5.71
C LEU A 488 4.37 -17.15 -6.54
N THR A 489 5.22 -16.30 -6.00
CA THR A 489 6.54 -15.99 -6.57
C THR A 489 7.42 -17.23 -6.63
N GLY A 490 7.35 -18.11 -5.62
CA GLY A 490 8.06 -19.38 -5.54
C GLY A 490 7.28 -20.58 -6.11
N ALA A 491 6.42 -20.38 -7.11
CA ALA A 491 5.66 -21.48 -7.71
C ALA A 491 6.60 -22.55 -8.30
N ALA A 492 6.27 -23.83 -8.09
CA ALA A 492 7.01 -24.94 -8.66
C ALA A 492 6.88 -24.96 -10.19
N GLU A 493 7.96 -25.32 -10.87
CA GLU A 493 7.99 -25.41 -12.32
C GLU A 493 7.08 -26.56 -12.80
N SER A 494 6.32 -26.35 -13.87
CA SER A 494 5.37 -27.36 -14.36
C SER A 494 6.03 -28.70 -14.69
N GLU A 495 7.24 -28.68 -15.26
CA GLU A 495 8.00 -29.91 -15.55
C GLU A 495 8.35 -30.71 -14.28
N GLU A 496 8.57 -30.02 -13.16
CA GLU A 496 8.88 -30.66 -11.88
C GLU A 496 7.64 -31.34 -11.29
N VAL A 497 6.48 -30.66 -11.35
CA VAL A 497 5.21 -31.21 -10.86
C VAL A 497 4.74 -32.38 -11.74
N GLU A 498 4.89 -32.29 -13.06
CA GLU A 498 4.57 -33.38 -13.99
C GLU A 498 5.42 -34.62 -13.76
N ALA A 499 6.67 -34.45 -13.31
CA ALA A 499 7.56 -35.55 -12.95
C ALA A 499 7.29 -36.14 -11.55
N HIS A 500 6.43 -35.51 -10.75
CA HIS A 500 6.15 -35.96 -9.39
C HIS A 500 5.31 -37.27 -9.38
N PRO A 501 5.67 -38.30 -8.60
CA PRO A 501 5.01 -39.61 -8.63
C PRO A 501 3.50 -39.57 -8.32
N HIS A 502 3.09 -38.74 -7.36
CA HIS A 502 1.67 -38.57 -7.03
C HIS A 502 1.00 -37.49 -7.89
N LEU A 503 1.34 -36.20 -7.72
CA LEU A 503 0.72 -35.10 -8.46
C LEU A 503 0.77 -35.25 -10.00
N GLY A 504 1.93 -35.59 -10.56
CA GLY A 504 2.11 -35.74 -12.00
C GLY A 504 1.60 -37.07 -12.53
N GLU A 505 2.18 -38.19 -12.07
CA GLU A 505 1.86 -39.51 -12.64
C GLU A 505 0.48 -40.05 -12.22
N THR A 506 0.04 -39.80 -10.99
CA THR A 506 -1.24 -40.33 -10.46
C THR A 506 -2.40 -39.38 -10.73
N LEU A 507 -2.24 -38.08 -10.42
CA LEU A 507 -3.31 -37.08 -10.58
C LEU A 507 -3.29 -36.35 -11.94
N GLY A 508 -2.23 -36.47 -12.73
CA GLY A 508 -2.12 -35.81 -14.04
C GLY A 508 -2.03 -34.28 -13.95
N ARG A 509 -1.39 -33.75 -12.91
CA ARG A 509 -1.27 -32.30 -12.65
C ARG A 509 0.10 -31.77 -13.05
N SER A 510 0.12 -30.49 -13.41
CA SER A 510 1.32 -29.71 -13.76
C SER A 510 1.47 -28.45 -12.89
N ASP A 511 0.68 -28.36 -11.82
CA ASP A 511 0.68 -27.26 -10.87
C ASP A 511 0.47 -27.80 -9.44
N VAL A 512 1.01 -27.09 -8.44
CA VAL A 512 0.67 -27.31 -7.04
C VAL A 512 -0.50 -26.39 -6.68
N ARG A 513 -1.55 -26.94 -6.05
CA ARG A 513 -2.72 -26.20 -5.57
C ARG A 513 -2.85 -26.33 -4.06
N LYS A 514 -3.95 -25.79 -3.51
CA LYS A 514 -4.29 -25.93 -2.08
C LYS A 514 -4.27 -27.39 -1.64
N TYR A 515 -3.67 -27.65 -0.48
CA TYR A 515 -3.67 -28.93 0.23
C TYR A 515 -3.62 -28.68 1.74
N ILE A 516 -3.92 -29.68 2.57
CA ILE A 516 -3.78 -29.60 4.02
C ILE A 516 -2.42 -30.17 4.46
N PRO A 517 -1.74 -29.61 5.48
CA PRO A 517 -0.44 -30.09 5.94
C PRO A 517 -0.44 -31.60 6.26
N GLN A 518 -1.52 -32.09 6.86
CA GLN A 518 -1.71 -33.49 7.30
C GLN A 518 -1.62 -34.50 6.15
N SER A 519 -1.83 -34.07 4.90
CA SER A 519 -1.68 -34.91 3.70
C SER A 519 -0.21 -35.18 3.31
N ARG A 520 0.75 -34.66 4.08
CA ARG A 520 2.19 -34.85 3.89
C ARG A 520 2.79 -35.77 4.96
N GLU A 521 3.87 -36.48 4.62
CA GLU A 521 4.51 -37.46 5.52
C GLU A 521 4.90 -36.83 6.88
N ASP A 522 5.43 -35.61 6.88
CA ASP A 522 5.83 -34.86 8.08
C ASP A 522 4.81 -33.79 8.52
N GLY A 523 3.59 -33.82 7.96
CA GLY A 523 2.50 -32.88 8.18
C GLY A 523 2.21 -32.59 9.65
N ASP A 524 2.13 -33.66 10.44
CA ASP A 524 1.79 -33.62 11.86
C ASP A 524 2.92 -33.01 12.73
N ASN A 525 4.12 -32.86 12.17
CA ASN A 525 5.32 -32.37 12.86
C ASN A 525 5.77 -30.98 12.38
N GLY A 526 4.97 -30.30 11.56
CA GLY A 526 5.31 -28.97 11.03
C GLY A 526 5.99 -28.98 9.66
N GLY A 527 6.11 -30.13 8.98
CA GLY A 527 6.63 -30.21 7.62
C GLY A 527 5.48 -30.36 6.61
N ALA A 528 5.43 -29.53 5.58
CA ALA A 528 4.35 -29.59 4.58
C ALA A 528 4.85 -29.42 3.15
N ASP A 529 6.03 -29.93 2.82
CA ASP A 529 6.56 -29.87 1.45
C ASP A 529 5.60 -30.57 0.49
N TRP A 530 5.34 -29.93 -0.66
CA TRP A 530 4.43 -30.47 -1.67
C TRP A 530 4.94 -31.78 -2.28
N GLN A 531 6.25 -32.05 -2.18
CA GLN A 531 6.90 -33.27 -2.67
C GLN A 531 6.63 -34.50 -1.79
N ASP A 532 6.28 -34.30 -0.51
CA ASP A 532 6.20 -35.37 0.48
C ASP A 532 4.76 -35.86 0.67
N VAL A 533 4.04 -36.08 -0.43
CA VAL A 533 2.65 -36.56 -0.40
C VAL A 533 2.56 -37.95 0.21
N ARG A 534 1.65 -38.16 1.17
CA ARG A 534 1.37 -39.49 1.75
C ARG A 534 0.95 -40.50 0.68
N ASP A 535 1.12 -41.79 0.99
CA ASP A 535 0.71 -42.83 0.05
C ASP A 535 -0.81 -42.94 -0.11
N GLU A 536 -1.25 -43.46 -1.25
CA GLU A 536 -2.66 -43.53 -1.64
C GLU A 536 -3.54 -44.24 -0.60
N ALA A 537 -3.03 -45.28 0.07
CA ALA A 537 -3.82 -46.02 1.05
C ALA A 537 -4.02 -45.20 2.34
N GLU A 538 -3.03 -44.39 2.72
CA GLU A 538 -3.19 -43.42 3.81
C GLU A 538 -4.20 -42.33 3.43
N LEU A 539 -4.12 -41.77 2.23
CA LEU A 539 -5.05 -40.73 1.75
C LEU A 539 -6.50 -41.23 1.62
N GLU A 540 -6.70 -42.46 1.14
CA GLU A 540 -8.02 -43.13 1.14
C GLU A 540 -8.54 -43.28 2.57
N ALA A 541 -7.71 -43.76 3.50
CA ALA A 541 -8.09 -43.91 4.90
C ALA A 541 -8.39 -42.56 5.58
N MET A 542 -7.70 -41.47 5.21
CA MET A 542 -8.00 -40.11 5.68
C MET A 542 -9.41 -39.68 5.23
N ARG A 543 -9.75 -39.87 3.96
CA ARG A 543 -11.09 -39.57 3.44
C ARG A 543 -12.19 -40.38 4.12
N GLU A 544 -11.96 -41.67 4.36
CA GLU A 544 -12.90 -42.53 5.10
C GLU A 544 -13.13 -42.06 6.54
N ARG A 545 -12.19 -41.30 7.11
CA ARG A 545 -12.29 -40.70 8.45
C ARG A 545 -12.84 -39.27 8.44
N GLY A 546 -13.08 -38.67 7.28
CA GLY A 546 -13.48 -37.27 7.16
C GLY A 546 -12.32 -36.26 7.27
N GLU A 547 -11.06 -36.70 7.18
CA GLU A 547 -9.90 -35.83 7.37
C GLU A 547 -9.57 -35.02 6.08
N PHE A 548 -10.51 -34.19 5.63
CA PHE A 548 -10.39 -33.24 4.52
C PHE A 548 -11.23 -31.98 4.79
N LEU A 549 -10.92 -30.88 4.10
CA LEU A 549 -11.77 -29.68 4.13
C LEU A 549 -12.84 -29.78 3.03
N ASP A 550 -14.11 -29.66 3.39
CA ASP A 550 -15.22 -29.50 2.43
C ASP A 550 -15.13 -28.10 1.81
N LEU A 551 -15.32 -27.98 0.49
CA LEU A 551 -15.15 -26.75 -0.28
C LEU A 551 -16.38 -26.46 -1.14
N TRP A 552 -17.14 -25.44 -0.75
CA TRP A 552 -18.26 -24.94 -1.52
C TRP A 552 -17.82 -23.73 -2.32
N GLN A 553 -18.10 -23.71 -3.63
CA GLN A 553 -17.70 -22.59 -4.47
C GLN A 553 -18.80 -22.15 -5.44
N TRP A 554 -19.35 -20.97 -5.15
CA TRP A 554 -20.22 -20.26 -6.08
C TRP A 554 -19.40 -19.45 -7.07
N ARG A 555 -19.84 -19.46 -8.33
CA ARG A 555 -19.17 -18.80 -9.46
C ARG A 555 -20.20 -18.14 -10.36
N ALA A 556 -20.06 -16.82 -10.56
CA ALA A 556 -21.05 -16.00 -11.24
C ALA A 556 -21.29 -16.39 -12.71
N HIS A 557 -20.28 -16.90 -13.42
CA HIS A 557 -20.45 -17.37 -14.80
C HIS A 557 -20.59 -18.89 -14.88
N ARG A 558 -19.69 -19.62 -14.21
CA ARG A 558 -19.50 -21.06 -14.49
C ARG A 558 -20.46 -21.99 -13.77
N SER A 559 -21.24 -21.48 -12.81
CA SER A 559 -22.16 -22.31 -12.02
C SER A 559 -23.52 -21.65 -11.78
N HIS A 560 -23.54 -20.34 -11.51
CA HIS A 560 -24.74 -19.60 -11.19
C HIS A 560 -25.84 -19.66 -12.26
N PRO A 561 -25.55 -19.55 -13.57
CA PRO A 561 -26.60 -19.59 -14.60
C PRO A 561 -27.34 -20.92 -14.70
N LEU A 562 -26.73 -22.00 -14.19
CA LEU A 562 -27.35 -23.31 -14.12
C LEU A 562 -28.12 -23.53 -12.81
N GLY A 563 -28.02 -22.61 -11.84
CA GLY A 563 -28.63 -22.75 -10.52
C GLY A 563 -27.85 -23.66 -9.56
N TYR A 564 -26.53 -23.76 -9.72
CA TYR A 564 -25.66 -24.62 -8.88
C TYR A 564 -24.44 -23.88 -8.34
N ALA A 565 -23.77 -24.49 -7.36
CA ALA A 565 -22.42 -24.17 -6.93
C ALA A 565 -21.56 -25.45 -6.96
N ASP A 566 -20.24 -25.31 -7.19
CA ASP A 566 -19.31 -26.43 -7.30
C ASP A 566 -19.02 -26.99 -5.89
N ASN A 567 -19.28 -28.29 -5.70
CA ASN A 567 -18.88 -29.04 -4.51
C ASN A 567 -17.50 -29.68 -4.74
N GLY A 568 -16.60 -29.55 -3.77
CA GLY A 568 -15.25 -30.08 -3.83
C GLY A 568 -14.67 -30.26 -2.44
N TYR A 569 -13.40 -30.65 -2.38
CA TYR A 569 -12.69 -30.82 -1.12
C TYR A 569 -11.20 -30.55 -1.25
N VAL A 570 -10.51 -30.35 -0.12
CA VAL A 570 -9.07 -30.14 -0.05
C VAL A 570 -8.45 -31.19 0.87
N LEU A 571 -7.56 -32.01 0.31
CA LEU A 571 -6.75 -33.00 1.02
C LEU A 571 -5.28 -32.84 0.59
N GLU A 572 -4.77 -33.71 -0.27
CA GLU A 572 -3.43 -33.66 -0.83
C GLU A 572 -3.31 -32.71 -2.03
N TYR A 573 -4.48 -32.35 -2.56
CA TYR A 573 -4.70 -31.41 -3.64
C TYR A 573 -6.12 -30.84 -3.49
N ARG A 574 -6.43 -29.81 -4.28
CA ARG A 574 -7.79 -29.26 -4.39
C ARG A 574 -8.57 -30.05 -5.42
N HIS A 575 -9.52 -30.85 -4.95
CA HIS A 575 -10.33 -31.74 -5.77
C HIS A 575 -11.71 -31.17 -6.04
N SER A 576 -12.30 -31.62 -7.15
CA SER A 576 -13.74 -31.59 -7.33
C SER A 576 -14.32 -32.90 -6.79
N SER A 577 -15.52 -32.84 -6.22
CA SER A 577 -16.23 -34.03 -5.74
C SER A 577 -16.64 -34.95 -6.89
N GLU A 578 -17.13 -36.14 -6.56
CA GLU A 578 -17.57 -37.14 -7.56
C GLU A 578 -18.69 -36.60 -8.45
N GLY A 579 -18.64 -36.93 -9.75
CA GLY A 579 -19.66 -36.56 -10.73
C GLY A 579 -19.20 -35.56 -11.79
N ARG A 580 -20.11 -35.29 -12.73
CA ARG A 580 -19.91 -34.35 -13.84
C ARG A 580 -19.95 -32.91 -13.33
N GLY A 581 -18.99 -32.10 -13.78
CA GLY A 581 -18.94 -30.67 -13.46
C GLY A 581 -19.81 -29.80 -14.35
N MET A 582 -20.05 -28.57 -13.90
CA MET A 582 -20.94 -27.59 -14.53
C MET A 582 -20.44 -27.01 -15.86
N PHE A 583 -19.16 -27.24 -16.21
CA PHE A 583 -18.57 -26.63 -17.40
C PHE A 583 -17.43 -27.47 -18.01
N THR A 584 -17.21 -27.26 -19.30
CA THR A 584 -16.04 -27.73 -20.06
C THR A 584 -15.44 -26.58 -20.88
N ASP A 585 -14.30 -26.82 -21.52
CA ASP A 585 -13.77 -25.90 -22.54
C ASP A 585 -14.59 -25.99 -23.84
N ASN A 586 -14.92 -24.83 -24.41
CA ASN A 586 -15.53 -24.71 -25.72
C ASN A 586 -14.45 -24.62 -26.80
N TRP A 587 -13.72 -25.71 -27.00
CA TRP A 587 -12.69 -25.82 -28.03
C TRP A 587 -12.59 -27.24 -28.57
N ASP A 588 -12.28 -27.35 -29.85
CA ASP A 588 -11.94 -28.59 -30.51
C ASP A 588 -10.46 -28.56 -30.91
N ASP A 589 -9.60 -29.24 -30.14
CA ASP A 589 -8.15 -29.28 -30.38
C ASP A 589 -7.77 -29.93 -31.73
N GLU A 590 -8.61 -30.84 -32.26
CA GLU A 590 -8.32 -31.49 -33.54
C GLU A 590 -8.62 -30.58 -34.73
N ALA A 591 -9.67 -29.76 -34.59
CA ALA A 591 -10.14 -28.85 -35.62
C ALA A 591 -9.63 -27.41 -35.46
N ASP A 592 -9.02 -27.07 -34.33
CA ASP A 592 -8.49 -25.74 -33.97
C ASP A 592 -9.56 -24.64 -34.09
N GLN A 593 -10.73 -24.90 -33.52
CA GLN A 593 -11.91 -24.02 -33.58
C GLN A 593 -12.83 -24.23 -32.36
N PRO A 594 -13.80 -23.32 -32.11
CA PRO A 594 -14.84 -23.55 -31.12
C PRO A 594 -15.64 -24.83 -31.43
N ARG A 595 -16.07 -25.53 -30.38
CA ARG A 595 -16.88 -26.75 -30.53
C ARG A 595 -18.37 -26.44 -30.67
N TRP A 596 -18.82 -25.40 -29.98
CA TRP A 596 -20.21 -25.00 -29.86
C TRP A 596 -20.40 -23.53 -30.17
N MET A 597 -21.58 -23.19 -30.71
CA MET A 597 -22.06 -21.82 -30.89
C MET A 597 -23.49 -21.68 -30.36
N TYR A 598 -24.01 -20.45 -30.27
CA TYR A 598 -25.41 -20.23 -29.91
C TYR A 598 -26.34 -20.81 -30.98
N ASP A 599 -27.38 -21.54 -30.56
CA ASP A 599 -28.42 -22.02 -31.47
C ASP A 599 -29.31 -20.84 -31.88
N PRO A 600 -29.36 -20.44 -33.17
CA PRO A 600 -30.20 -19.34 -33.62
C PRO A 600 -31.69 -19.55 -33.37
N ASP A 601 -32.16 -20.80 -33.32
CA ASP A 601 -33.57 -21.12 -33.12
C ASP A 601 -33.97 -20.97 -31.64
N GLU A 602 -33.05 -21.17 -30.69
CA GLU A 602 -33.29 -21.03 -29.25
C GLU A 602 -32.81 -19.68 -28.69
N ALA A 603 -31.60 -19.25 -29.02
CA ALA A 603 -30.99 -18.00 -28.55
C ALA A 603 -31.35 -16.76 -29.40
N GLY A 604 -31.76 -16.96 -30.66
CA GLY A 604 -32.08 -15.87 -31.58
C GLY A 604 -30.88 -15.21 -32.28
N PHE A 605 -29.65 -15.63 -31.95
CA PHE A 605 -28.39 -15.17 -32.53
C PHE A 605 -27.34 -16.30 -32.53
N ARG A 606 -26.19 -16.08 -33.19
CA ARG A 606 -25.09 -17.08 -33.30
C ARG A 606 -23.88 -16.77 -32.41
N ALA A 607 -23.65 -15.50 -32.15
CA ALA A 607 -22.56 -14.97 -31.35
C ALA A 607 -22.99 -13.67 -30.66
N LEU A 608 -22.26 -13.32 -29.60
CA LEU A 608 -22.35 -12.03 -28.94
C LEU A 608 -21.57 -10.98 -29.73
N GLU A 609 -21.84 -9.70 -29.45
CA GLU A 609 -21.18 -8.56 -30.07
C GLU A 609 -20.00 -8.10 -29.20
N ARG A 610 -18.78 -8.04 -29.75
CA ARG A 610 -17.57 -7.60 -29.03
C ARG A 610 -17.76 -6.29 -28.28
N ASP A 611 -18.20 -5.24 -28.96
CA ASP A 611 -18.28 -3.90 -28.36
C ASP A 611 -19.27 -3.90 -27.17
N ARG A 612 -20.39 -4.62 -27.30
CA ARG A 612 -21.37 -4.76 -26.22
C ARG A 612 -20.80 -5.56 -25.03
N LEU A 613 -20.00 -6.60 -25.30
CA LEU A 613 -19.33 -7.37 -24.25
C LEU A 613 -18.30 -6.52 -23.51
N LEU A 614 -17.41 -5.85 -24.23
CA LEU A 614 -16.32 -5.04 -23.66
C LEU A 614 -16.84 -3.79 -22.94
N ASP A 615 -18.01 -3.27 -23.34
CA ASP A 615 -18.71 -2.19 -22.63
C ASP A 615 -19.49 -2.69 -21.39
N GLY A 616 -19.45 -4.00 -21.08
CA GLY A 616 -20.17 -4.60 -19.95
C GLY A 616 -21.69 -4.56 -20.08
N ALA A 617 -22.22 -4.46 -21.31
CA ALA A 617 -23.63 -4.20 -21.58
C ALA A 617 -24.51 -5.45 -21.73
N TYR A 618 -23.99 -6.64 -21.41
CA TYR A 618 -24.81 -7.83 -21.16
C TYR A 618 -25.05 -7.97 -19.65
N ASP A 619 -26.30 -7.84 -19.21
CA ASP A 619 -26.62 -8.01 -17.79
C ASP A 619 -26.72 -9.49 -17.39
N GLN A 620 -26.92 -9.77 -16.11
CA GLN A 620 -27.03 -11.13 -15.59
C GLN A 620 -28.25 -11.91 -16.14
N ASP A 621 -29.25 -11.21 -16.70
CA ASP A 621 -30.45 -11.81 -17.29
C ASP A 621 -30.29 -12.07 -18.81
N ASP A 622 -29.24 -11.52 -19.43
CA ASP A 622 -28.88 -11.79 -20.82
C ASP A 622 -28.21 -13.17 -21.00
N LEU A 623 -28.22 -13.69 -22.23
CA LEU A 623 -27.50 -14.91 -22.61
C LEU A 623 -26.00 -14.62 -22.85
N TYR A 624 -25.28 -14.21 -21.81
CA TYR A 624 -23.82 -13.96 -21.86
C TYR A 624 -22.96 -15.23 -21.83
N TYR A 625 -23.59 -16.38 -21.56
CA TYR A 625 -22.97 -17.70 -21.41
C TYR A 625 -23.55 -18.70 -22.41
N LEU A 626 -22.82 -19.78 -22.69
CA LEU A 626 -23.24 -20.84 -23.61
C LEU A 626 -23.55 -22.12 -22.83
N SER A 627 -24.70 -22.76 -23.07
CA SER A 627 -25.10 -23.98 -22.35
C SER A 627 -25.82 -25.00 -23.23
N GLU A 628 -25.95 -26.24 -22.75
CA GLU A 628 -26.74 -27.32 -23.40
C GLU A 628 -28.16 -26.90 -23.82
N GLY A 629 -28.78 -25.93 -23.13
CA GLY A 629 -30.14 -25.47 -23.41
C GLY A 629 -30.30 -24.57 -24.64
N HIS A 630 -29.22 -23.98 -25.13
CA HIS A 630 -29.26 -22.95 -26.19
C HIS A 630 -28.02 -22.94 -27.08
N ALA A 631 -27.35 -24.09 -27.18
CA ALA A 631 -26.16 -24.29 -28.01
C ALA A 631 -26.39 -25.33 -29.10
N THR A 632 -25.64 -25.20 -30.18
CA THR A 632 -25.59 -26.16 -31.29
C THR A 632 -24.15 -26.36 -31.76
N ASP A 633 -23.90 -27.41 -32.55
CA ASP A 633 -22.58 -27.68 -33.13
C ASP A 633 -22.05 -26.43 -33.86
N PHE A 634 -20.77 -26.12 -33.65
CA PHE A 634 -20.13 -25.00 -34.35
C PHE A 634 -20.22 -25.17 -35.87
N ASP A 635 -20.65 -24.12 -36.57
CA ASP A 635 -20.78 -24.07 -38.03
C ASP A 635 -19.55 -23.38 -38.66
N PRO A 636 -18.53 -24.13 -39.12
CA PRO A 636 -17.34 -23.53 -39.73
C PRO A 636 -17.61 -22.94 -41.12
N ASP A 637 -18.73 -23.30 -41.77
CA ASP A 637 -19.12 -22.77 -43.07
C ASP A 637 -19.91 -21.44 -42.94
N HIS A 638 -20.23 -21.02 -41.70
CA HIS A 638 -20.80 -19.72 -41.42
C HIS A 638 -19.81 -18.59 -41.75
N HIS A 639 -20.32 -17.46 -42.24
CA HIS A 639 -19.51 -16.28 -42.51
C HIS A 639 -19.34 -15.46 -41.22
N TRP A 640 -18.41 -15.89 -40.37
CA TRP A 640 -18.02 -15.19 -39.15
C TRP A 640 -17.46 -13.79 -39.45
N GLU A 641 -17.88 -12.81 -38.65
CA GLU A 641 -17.52 -11.39 -38.78
C GLU A 641 -16.54 -10.96 -37.68
N ASP A 642 -15.73 -9.93 -37.97
CA ASP A 642 -14.83 -9.37 -36.96
C ASP A 642 -15.62 -8.89 -35.74
N GLY A 643 -15.25 -9.39 -34.55
CA GLY A 643 -15.93 -9.10 -33.30
C GLY A 643 -17.10 -10.04 -32.96
N ASP A 644 -17.30 -11.14 -33.70
CA ASP A 644 -18.17 -12.22 -33.25
C ASP A 644 -17.57 -12.89 -32.01
N VAL A 645 -18.40 -13.10 -30.98
CA VAL A 645 -17.94 -13.61 -29.69
C VAL A 645 -18.66 -14.89 -29.27
N LEU A 646 -17.89 -15.87 -28.78
CA LEU A 646 -18.38 -17.10 -28.17
C LEU A 646 -17.76 -17.30 -26.78
N PRO A 647 -18.52 -17.73 -25.76
CA PRO A 647 -17.95 -18.05 -24.45
C PRO A 647 -16.88 -19.15 -24.54
N GLN A 648 -15.78 -18.97 -23.80
CA GLN A 648 -14.71 -19.98 -23.71
C GLN A 648 -15.18 -21.20 -22.93
N ARG A 649 -16.11 -21.02 -21.99
CA ARG A 649 -16.73 -22.10 -21.21
C ARG A 649 -18.06 -22.52 -21.81
N PHE A 650 -18.22 -23.82 -21.97
CA PHE A 650 -19.50 -24.45 -22.29
C PHE A 650 -20.12 -24.99 -21.00
N LEU A 651 -21.33 -24.57 -20.66
CA LEU A 651 -22.02 -24.96 -19.44
C LEU A 651 -22.92 -26.19 -19.66
N GLN A 652 -22.93 -27.09 -18.70
CA GLN A 652 -23.68 -28.35 -18.75
C GLN A 652 -24.23 -28.69 -17.36
N GLU A 653 -25.35 -29.40 -17.31
CA GLU A 653 -25.98 -29.75 -16.03
C GLU A 653 -25.04 -30.66 -15.20
N PRO A 654 -24.71 -30.33 -13.94
CA PRO A 654 -23.85 -31.19 -13.12
C PRO A 654 -24.61 -32.41 -12.59
N ASP A 655 -23.88 -33.41 -12.09
CA ASP A 655 -24.43 -34.57 -11.39
C ASP A 655 -23.53 -35.03 -10.24
N GLY A 656 -23.94 -36.09 -9.53
CA GLY A 656 -23.19 -36.66 -8.42
C GLY A 656 -23.08 -35.73 -7.21
N SER A 657 -22.07 -35.98 -6.37
CA SER A 657 -21.73 -35.13 -5.23
C SER A 657 -21.33 -33.72 -5.68
N ARG A 658 -20.67 -33.60 -6.83
CA ARG A 658 -20.22 -32.33 -7.40
C ARG A 658 -21.34 -31.34 -7.66
N GLY A 659 -22.51 -31.83 -8.11
CA GLY A 659 -23.72 -31.05 -8.35
C GLY A 659 -24.69 -30.92 -7.17
N ALA A 660 -24.28 -31.31 -5.96
CA ALA A 660 -25.21 -31.41 -4.83
C ALA A 660 -25.64 -30.05 -4.22
N ILE A 661 -24.94 -28.96 -4.53
CA ILE A 661 -25.23 -27.63 -3.98
C ILE A 661 -26.03 -26.83 -5.00
N ARG A 662 -27.26 -26.47 -4.63
CA ARG A 662 -28.12 -25.59 -5.43
C ARG A 662 -27.82 -24.13 -5.11
N ALA A 663 -27.80 -23.28 -6.12
CA ALA A 663 -27.58 -21.85 -5.99
C ALA A 663 -28.79 -21.06 -6.51
N ALA A 664 -29.18 -20.01 -5.77
CA ALA A 664 -30.23 -19.08 -6.16
C ALA A 664 -29.86 -17.64 -5.78
N GLY A 665 -30.63 -16.67 -6.26
CA GLY A 665 -30.37 -15.24 -6.07
C GLY A 665 -29.69 -14.61 -7.28
N GLY A 666 -28.92 -13.55 -7.07
CA GLY A 666 -28.28 -12.78 -8.14
C GLY A 666 -27.72 -11.45 -7.62
N TYR A 667 -27.30 -10.58 -8.52
CA TYR A 667 -26.85 -9.23 -8.20
C TYR A 667 -28.03 -8.25 -8.17
N GLU A 668 -28.26 -7.59 -7.04
CA GLU A 668 -29.32 -6.60 -6.88
C GLU A 668 -28.96 -5.53 -5.83
N ASP A 669 -29.44 -4.30 -6.05
CA ASP A 669 -29.19 -3.14 -5.17
C ASP A 669 -27.72 -2.91 -4.78
N GLY A 670 -26.77 -3.15 -5.69
CA GLY A 670 -25.34 -2.94 -5.43
C GLY A 670 -24.63 -4.09 -4.72
N ALA A 671 -25.26 -5.27 -4.61
CA ALA A 671 -24.67 -6.42 -3.95
C ALA A 671 -25.04 -7.75 -4.61
N TRP A 672 -24.11 -8.70 -4.57
CA TRP A 672 -24.41 -10.11 -4.78
C TRP A 672 -25.21 -10.65 -3.60
N ARG A 673 -26.41 -11.18 -3.85
CA ARG A 673 -27.26 -11.86 -2.87
C ARG A 673 -27.46 -13.30 -3.29
N VAL A 674 -26.63 -14.19 -2.75
CA VAL A 674 -26.51 -15.59 -3.18
C VAL A 674 -26.98 -16.51 -2.08
N ARG A 675 -27.75 -17.54 -2.42
CA ARG A 675 -28.21 -18.59 -1.51
C ARG A 675 -27.71 -19.94 -1.98
N LEU A 676 -26.96 -20.66 -1.16
CA LEU A 676 -26.46 -22.00 -1.42
C LEU A 676 -27.17 -23.01 -0.52
N THR A 677 -27.84 -24.00 -1.11
CA THR A 677 -28.61 -25.01 -0.38
C THR A 677 -28.06 -26.41 -0.64
N ARG A 678 -27.82 -27.18 0.43
CA ARG A 678 -27.36 -28.58 0.39
C ARG A 678 -28.11 -29.41 1.44
N SER A 679 -28.19 -30.73 1.25
CA SER A 679 -28.62 -31.65 2.30
C SER A 679 -27.73 -31.57 3.55
N LEU A 680 -28.29 -31.82 4.72
CA LEU A 680 -27.54 -32.01 5.96
C LEU A 680 -26.67 -33.27 5.88
N GLU A 681 -27.24 -34.37 5.39
CA GLU A 681 -26.50 -35.60 5.06
C GLU A 681 -25.48 -35.31 3.95
N ALA A 682 -24.23 -35.76 4.14
CA ALA A 682 -23.19 -35.63 3.13
C ALA A 682 -23.63 -36.31 1.82
N PRO A 683 -23.56 -35.60 0.67
CA PRO A 683 -23.84 -36.21 -0.64
C PRO A 683 -22.97 -37.43 -0.93
N GLU A 684 -21.69 -37.36 -0.55
CA GLU A 684 -20.73 -38.46 -0.54
C GLU A 684 -19.79 -38.31 0.68
N PRO A 685 -19.81 -39.22 1.67
CA PRO A 685 -19.04 -39.08 2.91
C PRO A 685 -17.51 -38.99 2.75
N THR A 686 -16.97 -39.44 1.61
CA THR A 686 -15.52 -39.36 1.34
C THR A 686 -15.09 -38.06 0.66
N ASP A 687 -16.02 -37.16 0.35
CA ASP A 687 -15.74 -35.84 -0.25
C ASP A 687 -16.53 -34.68 0.36
N SER A 688 -17.45 -34.94 1.29
CA SER A 688 -18.33 -33.95 1.91
C SER A 688 -18.61 -34.27 3.38
N HIS A 689 -18.78 -33.24 4.20
CA HIS A 689 -19.10 -33.41 5.63
C HIS A 689 -20.60 -33.54 5.90
N THR A 690 -20.99 -34.37 6.88
CA THR A 690 -22.38 -34.41 7.36
C THR A 690 -22.59 -33.35 8.44
N LEU A 691 -23.65 -32.57 8.33
CA LEU A 691 -23.99 -31.52 9.30
C LEU A 691 -25.12 -31.98 10.20
N GLU A 692 -24.92 -31.88 11.52
CA GLU A 692 -25.85 -32.35 12.53
C GLU A 692 -26.44 -31.17 13.32
N PRO A 693 -27.75 -31.19 13.64
CA PRO A 693 -28.33 -30.24 14.58
C PRO A 693 -27.57 -30.23 15.92
N GLY A 694 -27.23 -29.04 16.41
CA GLY A 694 -26.40 -28.84 17.60
C GLY A 694 -24.88 -28.90 17.34
N GLY A 695 -24.46 -29.20 16.12
CA GLY A 695 -23.05 -29.21 15.71
C GLY A 695 -22.46 -27.79 15.61
N VAL A 696 -21.14 -27.70 15.78
CA VAL A 696 -20.33 -26.51 15.54
C VAL A 696 -19.22 -26.90 14.58
N TYR A 697 -19.05 -26.10 13.53
CA TYR A 697 -18.13 -26.35 12.43
C TYR A 697 -17.20 -25.15 12.25
N ASP A 698 -15.96 -25.41 11.86
CA ASP A 698 -15.03 -24.34 11.50
C ASP A 698 -15.26 -23.97 10.03
N VAL A 699 -15.26 -22.68 9.73
CA VAL A 699 -15.44 -22.18 8.36
C VAL A 699 -14.48 -21.04 8.04
N ALA A 700 -14.08 -20.95 6.78
CA ALA A 700 -13.28 -19.83 6.26
C ALA A 700 -13.75 -19.41 4.87
N PHE A 701 -13.87 -18.11 4.65
CA PHE A 701 -14.44 -17.53 3.43
C PHE A 701 -13.37 -16.92 2.52
N ALA A 702 -13.64 -16.95 1.23
CA ALA A 702 -12.84 -16.29 0.20
C ALA A 702 -13.74 -15.64 -0.85
N VAL A 703 -13.44 -14.39 -1.23
CA VAL A 703 -14.16 -13.65 -2.27
C VAL A 703 -13.19 -13.15 -3.34
N HIS A 704 -13.45 -13.51 -4.59
CA HIS A 704 -12.80 -12.98 -5.79
C HIS A 704 -13.75 -11.97 -6.46
N GLU A 705 -13.26 -10.77 -6.75
CA GLU A 705 -13.98 -9.72 -7.50
C GLU A 705 -13.29 -9.53 -8.86
N GLY A 706 -13.78 -10.20 -9.91
CA GLY A 706 -13.25 -10.05 -11.26
C GLY A 706 -11.79 -10.52 -11.48
N VAL A 707 -11.24 -11.32 -10.57
CA VAL A 707 -9.82 -11.69 -10.56
C VAL A 707 -9.59 -13.20 -10.43
N GLY A 708 -8.44 -13.67 -10.91
CA GLY A 708 -8.00 -15.07 -10.89
C GLY A 708 -7.14 -15.47 -9.67
N GLN A 709 -6.76 -16.75 -9.64
CA GLN A 709 -5.72 -17.33 -8.74
C GLN A 709 -5.78 -16.84 -7.28
N ARG A 710 -4.65 -16.29 -6.76
CA ARG A 710 -4.44 -15.89 -5.37
C ARG A 710 -4.93 -14.48 -5.06
N TRP A 711 -5.33 -13.69 -6.06
CA TRP A 711 -5.84 -12.34 -5.84
C TRP A 711 -7.30 -12.46 -5.42
N HIS A 712 -7.52 -12.40 -4.12
CA HIS A 712 -8.83 -12.49 -3.47
C HIS A 712 -8.71 -11.96 -2.05
N ARG A 713 -9.84 -11.86 -1.38
CA ARG A 713 -9.88 -11.49 0.04
C ARG A 713 -10.36 -12.70 0.84
N VAL A 714 -9.77 -12.91 2.01
CA VAL A 714 -10.03 -14.06 2.88
C VAL A 714 -10.48 -13.60 4.26
N SER A 715 -11.32 -14.39 4.91
CA SER A 715 -11.65 -14.17 6.32
C SER A 715 -10.57 -14.69 7.26
N LEU A 716 -10.56 -14.19 8.49
CA LEU A 716 -10.02 -14.95 9.62
C LEU A 716 -10.87 -16.22 9.87
N PRO A 717 -10.38 -17.20 10.66
CA PRO A 717 -11.19 -18.35 11.07
C PRO A 717 -12.54 -17.90 11.65
N GLN A 718 -13.62 -18.57 11.28
CA GLN A 718 -14.97 -18.35 11.79
C GLN A 718 -15.57 -19.69 12.23
N THR A 719 -16.63 -19.63 13.03
CA THR A 719 -17.40 -20.80 13.47
C THR A 719 -18.85 -20.72 13.02
N LEU A 720 -19.41 -21.86 12.62
CA LEU A 720 -20.80 -22.03 12.20
C LEU A 720 -21.49 -23.03 13.14
N ALA A 721 -22.50 -22.58 13.88
CA ALA A 721 -23.32 -23.44 14.74
C ALA A 721 -24.71 -23.70 14.15
N LEU A 722 -25.19 -24.94 14.21
CA LEU A 722 -26.57 -25.30 13.88
C LEU A 722 -27.40 -25.32 15.17
N ALA A 723 -28.12 -24.24 15.45
CA ALA A 723 -28.87 -24.09 16.70
C ALA A 723 -30.36 -24.45 16.53
N GLU A 724 -30.87 -25.33 17.41
CA GLU A 724 -32.31 -25.66 17.48
C GLU A 724 -33.13 -24.43 17.94
N GLU A 725 -32.63 -23.67 18.92
CA GLU A 725 -33.21 -22.40 19.35
C GLU A 725 -32.10 -21.34 19.49
N ALA A 726 -32.33 -20.12 18.99
CA ALA A 726 -31.35 -19.02 19.07
C ALA A 726 -30.92 -18.67 20.52
N ALA A 727 -31.80 -18.93 21.50
CA ALA A 727 -31.50 -18.70 22.92
C ALA A 727 -30.52 -19.71 23.53
N ASP A 728 -30.37 -20.88 22.89
CA ASP A 728 -29.54 -22.01 23.33
C ASP A 728 -28.36 -22.26 22.36
N ALA A 729 -28.13 -21.35 21.40
CA ALA A 729 -27.05 -21.47 20.44
C ALA A 729 -25.67 -21.55 21.14
N PRO A 730 -24.78 -22.45 20.70
CA PRO A 730 -23.37 -22.42 21.12
C PRO A 730 -22.76 -21.04 20.82
N GLU A 731 -21.72 -20.66 21.58
CA GLU A 731 -20.93 -19.48 21.26
C GLU A 731 -20.21 -19.72 19.93
N ALA A 732 -20.73 -19.12 18.86
CA ALA A 732 -20.22 -19.21 17.48
C ALA A 732 -20.42 -17.87 16.76
N ASP A 733 -19.63 -17.63 15.72
CA ASP A 733 -19.66 -16.38 14.94
C ASP A 733 -20.90 -16.31 14.04
N ILE A 734 -21.28 -17.44 13.46
CA ILE A 734 -22.44 -17.59 12.57
C ILE A 734 -23.37 -18.63 13.17
N VAL A 735 -24.63 -18.27 13.35
CA VAL A 735 -25.65 -19.18 13.91
C VAL A 735 -26.69 -19.49 12.83
N ALA A 736 -26.71 -20.74 12.38
CA ALA A 736 -27.78 -21.26 11.55
C ALA A 736 -29.01 -21.55 12.43
N THR A 737 -30.14 -20.89 12.13
CA THR A 737 -31.38 -21.07 12.90
C THR A 737 -32.28 -22.12 12.25
N HIS A 738 -32.85 -23.02 13.06
CA HIS A 738 -33.83 -24.01 12.59
C HIS A 738 -35.15 -23.35 12.16
N THR A 739 -35.75 -23.86 11.09
CA THR A 739 -37.09 -23.49 10.64
C THR A 739 -37.89 -24.72 10.18
N GLU A 740 -39.19 -24.75 10.47
CA GLU A 740 -40.11 -25.78 9.97
C GLU A 740 -40.61 -25.51 8.53
N GLY A 741 -40.31 -24.32 7.98
CA GLY A 741 -40.82 -23.85 6.68
C GLY A 741 -39.85 -24.03 5.51
N ASP A 742 -40.22 -23.44 4.36
CA ASP A 742 -39.30 -23.29 3.23
C ASP A 742 -38.09 -22.43 3.67
N LEU A 743 -36.88 -22.90 3.37
CA LEU A 743 -35.66 -22.19 3.71
C LEU A 743 -35.60 -20.82 3.04
N ASP A 744 -36.23 -20.63 1.87
CA ASP A 744 -36.24 -19.35 1.16
C ASP A 744 -37.07 -18.27 1.85
N ASP A 745 -38.13 -18.66 2.56
CA ASP A 745 -39.03 -17.74 3.27
C ASP A 745 -38.53 -17.41 4.70
N ALA A 746 -37.47 -18.08 5.17
CA ALA A 746 -36.97 -17.93 6.52
C ALA A 746 -36.24 -16.60 6.75
N ASP A 747 -36.50 -15.99 7.91
CA ASP A 747 -35.69 -14.89 8.43
C ASP A 747 -34.29 -15.42 8.78
N VAL A 748 -33.26 -14.61 8.54
CA VAL A 748 -31.86 -14.99 8.79
C VAL A 748 -31.18 -13.93 9.64
N GLU A 749 -30.37 -14.38 10.59
CA GLU A 749 -29.42 -13.53 11.31
C GLU A 749 -28.18 -13.32 10.44
N TRP A 750 -27.77 -12.07 10.27
CA TRP A 750 -26.62 -11.71 9.43
C TRP A 750 -25.41 -11.40 10.30
N THR A 751 -24.31 -12.09 10.03
CA THR A 751 -22.98 -11.82 10.61
C THR A 751 -22.14 -11.05 9.59
N GLU A 752 -21.46 -10.00 10.03
CA GLU A 752 -20.46 -9.29 9.24
C GLU A 752 -19.10 -9.98 9.38
N VAL A 753 -18.64 -10.60 8.30
CA VAL A 753 -17.34 -11.27 8.21
C VAL A 753 -16.36 -10.34 7.49
N GLY A 754 -15.35 -9.86 8.20
CA GLY A 754 -14.29 -9.04 7.61
C GLY A 754 -13.35 -9.88 6.74
N LEU A 755 -13.01 -9.34 5.57
CA LEU A 755 -12.12 -9.96 4.59
C LEU A 755 -10.89 -9.09 4.35
N ILE A 756 -9.72 -9.72 4.22
CA ILE A 756 -8.43 -9.07 3.98
C ILE A 756 -7.70 -9.71 2.80
N TYR A 757 -6.85 -8.93 2.14
CA TYR A 757 -5.94 -9.44 1.11
C TYR A 757 -4.85 -10.31 1.77
N PRO A 758 -4.70 -11.60 1.39
CA PRO A 758 -3.85 -12.58 2.09
C PRO A 758 -2.35 -12.44 1.81
N GLY A 759 -1.95 -11.63 0.84
CA GLY A 759 -0.57 -11.55 0.37
C GLY A 759 -0.03 -12.87 -0.19
N GLN A 760 1.25 -13.13 0.06
CA GLN A 760 1.93 -14.40 -0.28
C GLN A 760 2.34 -15.20 0.95
N MET A 761 1.55 -15.13 2.02
CA MET A 761 1.85 -15.90 3.22
C MET A 761 1.62 -17.39 2.98
N THR A 762 2.59 -18.18 3.41
CA THR A 762 2.56 -19.63 3.38
C THR A 762 2.48 -20.18 4.80
N TRP A 763 1.82 -21.32 4.95
CA TRP A 763 1.76 -22.06 6.21
C TRP A 763 3.16 -22.42 6.71
N ASP A 764 4.06 -22.76 5.79
CA ASP A 764 5.47 -23.03 6.05
C ASP A 764 6.11 -21.88 6.83
N TRP A 765 5.92 -20.65 6.37
CA TRP A 765 6.45 -19.48 7.07
C TRP A 765 5.72 -19.17 8.38
N LEU A 766 4.40 -19.35 8.43
CA LEU A 766 3.60 -19.15 9.65
C LEU A 766 4.04 -20.09 10.78
N THR A 767 4.56 -21.26 10.43
CA THR A 767 5.01 -22.29 11.37
C THR A 767 6.54 -22.38 11.51
N ASP A 768 7.33 -21.65 10.73
CA ASP A 768 8.78 -21.67 10.86
C ASP A 768 9.23 -21.01 12.18
N ARG A 769 9.88 -21.79 13.05
CA ARG A 769 10.43 -21.33 14.34
C ARG A 769 11.81 -20.69 14.22
N SER A 770 12.38 -20.62 13.02
CA SER A 770 13.64 -19.94 12.77
C SER A 770 13.48 -18.42 12.90
N PRO A 771 14.59 -17.66 13.05
CA PRO A 771 14.53 -16.19 13.02
C PRO A 771 14.00 -15.60 11.70
N ALA A 772 13.91 -16.39 10.62
CA ALA A 772 13.36 -15.97 9.34
C ALA A 772 11.84 -16.24 9.22
N GLY A 773 11.30 -17.08 10.09
CA GLY A 773 9.88 -17.43 10.15
C GLY A 773 9.05 -16.41 10.95
N HIS A 774 7.74 -16.67 11.04
CA HIS A 774 6.82 -15.80 11.76
C HIS A 774 7.22 -15.66 13.25
N PRO A 775 7.33 -14.44 13.81
CA PRO A 775 7.76 -14.25 15.21
C PRO A 775 6.89 -14.98 16.25
N GLY A 776 5.63 -15.27 15.91
CA GLY A 776 4.68 -16.01 16.74
C GLY A 776 4.61 -17.53 16.49
N ALA A 777 5.41 -18.09 15.57
CA ALA A 777 5.30 -19.49 15.12
C ALA A 777 5.31 -20.53 16.26
N GLY A 778 6.07 -20.25 17.34
CA GLY A 778 6.13 -21.12 18.52
C GLY A 778 4.78 -21.29 19.24
N HIS A 779 3.98 -20.22 19.32
CA HIS A 779 2.66 -20.24 19.96
C HIS A 779 1.60 -20.88 19.06
N VAL A 780 1.71 -20.64 17.75
CA VAL A 780 0.79 -21.17 16.75
C VAL A 780 0.90 -22.69 16.65
N ILE A 781 2.11 -23.24 16.52
CA ILE A 781 2.32 -24.70 16.47
C ILE A 781 1.92 -25.37 17.80
N GLY A 782 2.18 -24.70 18.93
CA GLY A 782 1.82 -25.23 20.25
C GLY A 782 0.32 -25.40 20.47
N GLY A 783 -0.52 -24.88 19.57
CA GLY A 783 -1.97 -24.83 19.72
C GLY A 783 -2.41 -23.91 20.85
N GLU A 784 -1.56 -22.97 21.24
CA GLU A 784 -1.85 -22.05 22.34
C GLU A 784 -2.68 -20.85 21.88
N ARG A 785 -2.66 -20.52 20.57
CA ARG A 785 -3.29 -19.33 20.00
C ARG A 785 -3.73 -19.56 18.55
N ALA A 786 -4.91 -19.05 18.19
CA ALA A 786 -5.37 -18.86 16.82
C ALA A 786 -4.82 -17.54 16.24
N ILE A 787 -4.82 -17.42 14.91
CA ILE A 787 -4.40 -16.17 14.23
C ILE A 787 -5.22 -14.98 14.74
N GLY A 788 -6.52 -15.17 14.99
CA GLY A 788 -7.42 -14.12 15.49
C GLY A 788 -7.15 -13.64 16.92
N ASP A 789 -6.40 -14.38 17.73
CA ASP A 789 -6.15 -14.02 19.15
C ASP A 789 -5.19 -12.82 19.29
N GLU A 790 -4.20 -12.73 18.40
CA GLU A 790 -3.14 -11.72 18.45
C GLU A 790 -3.30 -10.66 17.35
N HIS A 791 -3.94 -11.04 16.23
CA HIS A 791 -4.08 -10.20 15.07
C HIS A 791 -5.52 -9.69 14.92
N ARG A 792 -5.67 -8.36 14.89
CA ARG A 792 -6.88 -7.70 14.39
C ARG A 792 -6.70 -7.38 12.92
N LEU A 793 -7.77 -7.46 12.12
CA LEU A 793 -7.71 -7.34 10.66
C LEU A 793 -6.83 -6.20 10.14
N PRO A 794 -6.95 -4.93 10.59
CA PRO A 794 -6.11 -3.85 10.05
C PRO A 794 -4.61 -4.03 10.34
N ARG A 795 -4.27 -4.57 11.53
CA ARG A 795 -2.87 -4.84 11.87
C ARG A 795 -2.32 -6.03 11.10
N LEU A 796 -3.15 -7.05 10.86
CA LEU A 796 -2.76 -8.19 10.05
C LEU A 796 -2.52 -7.74 8.62
N GLN A 797 -3.41 -6.93 8.04
CA GLN A 797 -3.29 -6.42 6.69
C GLN A 797 -1.97 -5.67 6.48
N ASP A 798 -1.62 -4.74 7.36
CA ASP A 798 -0.34 -4.00 7.28
C ASP A 798 0.86 -4.96 7.37
N TYR A 799 0.78 -5.98 8.22
CA TYR A 799 1.85 -6.97 8.38
C TYR A 799 2.02 -7.86 7.15
N LEU A 800 0.91 -8.32 6.54
CA LEU A 800 0.92 -9.09 5.30
C LEU A 800 1.55 -8.30 4.15
N LEU A 801 1.22 -7.00 4.03
CA LEU A 801 1.81 -6.10 3.05
C LEU A 801 3.30 -5.90 3.27
N TYR A 802 3.71 -5.68 4.52
CA TYR A 802 5.12 -5.53 4.88
C TYR A 802 5.92 -6.78 4.51
N GLU A 803 5.44 -7.97 4.85
CA GLU A 803 6.13 -9.21 4.55
C GLU A 803 6.15 -9.53 3.04
N GLU A 804 5.07 -9.22 2.31
CA GLU A 804 5.07 -9.37 0.85
C GLU A 804 6.08 -8.43 0.19
N ARG A 805 6.12 -7.15 0.58
CA ARG A 805 7.13 -6.18 0.10
C ARG A 805 8.56 -6.63 0.44
N ARG A 806 8.80 -7.02 1.69
CA ARG A 806 10.10 -7.54 2.12
C ARG A 806 10.56 -8.75 1.31
N ARG A 807 9.63 -9.66 0.96
CA ARG A 807 9.95 -10.84 0.14
C ARG A 807 10.28 -10.47 -1.30
N ILE A 808 9.64 -9.43 -1.85
CA ILE A 808 9.97 -8.88 -3.16
C ILE A 808 11.40 -8.34 -3.16
N ASP A 809 11.76 -7.51 -2.17
CA ASP A 809 13.07 -6.84 -2.10
C ASP A 809 14.24 -7.80 -1.80
N GLN A 810 14.00 -8.92 -1.10
CA GLN A 810 15.05 -9.88 -0.72
C GLN A 810 15.48 -10.84 -1.84
N GLN A 811 14.77 -10.86 -2.97
CA GLN A 811 15.08 -11.74 -4.09
C GLN A 811 15.87 -11.05 -5.21
N ASP A 812 16.15 -9.75 -5.08
CA ASP A 812 17.09 -8.97 -5.89
C ASP A 812 18.49 -8.90 -5.23
#